data_AF-A0A1W4W9L7-F1
#
_entry.id   AF-A0A1W4W9L7-F1
#
_cell.length_a   1.000
_cell.length_b   1.000
_cell.length_c   1.000
_cell.angle_alpha   90.00
_cell.angle_beta   90.00
_cell.angle_gamma   90.00
#
_symmetry.space_group_name_H-M   'P 1'
#
loop_
_entity.id
_entity.type
_entity.pdbx_description
1 polymer ?
#
loop_
_entity_poly.entity_id
_entity_poly.type
_entity_poly.pdbx_seq_one_letter_code
_entity_poly.pdbx_strand_id
1 'polypeptide(L)'
;MKSFIIPNFQGLIESIEETSDKVVVISIIGKSAYSVLGQKVRGLEIMFNLSSNNTNEYSIEGSFDEENQIIYLNVRSMMDTDIFIEHYEELVKKYEQYHKTSDFLAVYNEIKSVFARILLLLFSVSHIVILSHPKPIFDVSYIQFLKAVDSLRMSICNSLTDTLKQVDGLPQEWVVNNRFCVPRLLFYFDSGFKGIQNIKKMEHNMEDRIYHILRKTRIIGNFGSSLFSIPLNEEFVFISTEEQVDKLGQAVKRLYVSCQQGRTMPIKPPFFSNPTPEHSIQALLQVHVQKARSKGFDDNVSSRHSQQPTYFLLPTVKQWTGACKVLYEVIIKPELLPTLCTDTKFSEQRCLKVLPIAMARYQEGLPSHYTKAVHEGRLAIALALFAAQARGSLFQKYSEQLITECQAYWESGRQLCEVASLTGNPCTLPKHSRGEHCSGVRYVASCDCGRKQCSREDPYTAQQANYDFYQMLSKECVCGTLDRINFPVFEPSTKEFKAATLAESEEHLSVHSEDRSQLTPGMEKSLVRQPSTTEYLPGMLTLSSPPGLLPTFSSWSLLCLGPSSLYSHNLGLSESQHPGFLNATNYLLPWDVTVTSKSRTSWPQMGKHPVRGRRPRMSGSLPQFTVKVFIGVEYECPRGHRFMLAAPDKVLRAAPGSIVKDTGHKIAESDMPLYFPCPCRSVKPLTAQLMRLHIVTPKAPVHCTLYPRVQPAAGSPIFIASADGPVIVTQSAYWVMRLPYVYASDKGSYTENITARLLAKVFAVTAIDD
;
A
#
# COMPACT_ATOMS: atom_id res chain seq x y z
N MET A 1 18.19 -10.87 58.63
CA MET A 1 17.09 -10.92 57.64
C MET A 1 17.57 -11.67 56.42
N LYS A 2 16.78 -12.64 55.94
CA LYS A 2 17.13 -13.50 54.82
C LYS A 2 16.22 -13.20 53.63
N SER A 3 16.79 -12.81 52.50
CA SER A 3 16.03 -12.37 51.32
C SER A 3 15.84 -13.48 50.28
N PHE A 4 14.71 -13.49 49.59
CA PHE A 4 14.38 -14.44 48.52
C PHE A 4 13.47 -13.79 47.45
N ILE A 5 13.19 -14.48 46.34
CA ILE A 5 12.29 -13.99 45.29
C ILE A 5 11.32 -15.12 44.91
N ILE A 6 10.02 -14.90 44.99
CA ILE A 6 9.00 -15.91 44.65
C ILE A 6 9.02 -16.16 43.13
N PRO A 7 9.02 -17.43 42.65
CA PRO A 7 8.79 -18.69 43.39
C PRO A 7 10.06 -19.44 43.86
N ASN A 8 11.23 -18.81 43.81
CA ASN A 8 12.49 -19.42 44.23
C ASN A 8 12.75 -19.23 45.75
N PHE A 9 12.56 -20.31 46.50
CA PHE A 9 12.73 -20.34 47.96
C PHE A 9 14.03 -21.01 48.42
N GLN A 10 14.94 -21.38 47.51
CA GLN A 10 16.12 -22.20 47.84
C GLN A 10 16.94 -21.60 48.98
N GLY A 11 17.25 -20.30 48.90
CA GLY A 11 18.01 -19.59 49.95
C GLY A 11 17.28 -19.43 51.28
N LEU A 12 15.95 -19.57 51.31
CA LEU A 12 15.17 -19.57 52.55
C LEU A 12 15.19 -20.97 53.17
N ILE A 13 14.93 -22.02 52.36
CA ILE A 13 14.81 -23.41 52.81
C ILE A 13 16.14 -23.98 53.32
N GLU A 14 17.26 -23.70 52.64
CA GLU A 14 18.60 -24.17 53.04
C GLU A 14 19.07 -23.60 54.38
N SER A 15 18.47 -22.49 54.81
CA SER A 15 18.93 -21.70 55.94
C SER A 15 18.17 -21.96 57.23
N ILE A 16 17.08 -22.73 57.18
CA ILE A 16 16.19 -22.98 58.32
C ILE A 16 16.62 -24.31 58.95
N GLU A 17 17.16 -24.24 60.17
CA GLU A 17 17.28 -25.42 61.05
C GLU A 17 15.87 -26.00 61.31
N GLU A 18 15.74 -27.30 61.61
CA GLU A 18 14.47 -28.06 61.70
C GLU A 18 13.42 -27.54 62.72
N THR A 19 13.56 -26.33 63.25
CA THR A 19 12.60 -25.66 64.13
C THR A 19 11.32 -25.23 63.40
N SER A 20 10.18 -25.67 63.95
CA SER A 20 8.83 -25.54 63.41
C SER A 20 8.12 -24.24 63.84
N ASP A 21 8.81 -23.10 63.74
CA ASP A 21 8.23 -21.84 64.22
C ASP A 21 7.12 -21.31 63.30
N LYS A 22 6.06 -20.82 63.95
CA LYS A 22 4.87 -20.25 63.32
C LYS A 22 5.13 -18.80 62.91
N VAL A 23 4.84 -18.47 61.67
CA VAL A 23 5.17 -17.16 61.09
C VAL A 23 3.95 -16.32 60.76
N VAL A 24 4.12 -15.00 60.84
CA VAL A 24 3.15 -14.02 60.31
C VAL A 24 3.67 -13.52 58.97
N VAL A 25 2.77 -13.28 58.03
CA VAL A 25 3.12 -12.88 56.65
C VAL A 25 2.50 -11.53 56.34
N ILE A 26 3.35 -10.57 55.98
CA ILE A 26 2.99 -9.19 55.67
C ILE A 26 3.37 -8.89 54.22
N SER A 27 2.40 -8.54 53.40
CA SER A 27 2.63 -8.22 51.99
C SER A 27 2.43 -6.75 51.71
N ILE A 28 3.32 -6.16 50.91
CA ILE A 28 3.31 -4.77 50.49
C ILE A 28 2.99 -4.74 49.00
N ILE A 29 1.86 -4.13 48.68
CA ILE A 29 1.34 -3.98 47.32
C ILE A 29 1.04 -2.51 47.06
N GLY A 30 0.70 -2.17 45.82
CA GLY A 30 0.23 -0.83 45.47
C GLY A 30 1.11 -0.14 44.46
N LYS A 31 1.11 1.20 44.49
CA LYS A 31 1.87 2.07 43.59
C LYS A 31 2.91 2.84 44.38
N SER A 32 4.09 3.04 43.82
CA SER A 32 5.12 3.93 44.35
C SER A 32 5.30 5.19 43.49
N ALA A 33 5.69 6.30 44.14
CA ALA A 33 6.32 7.41 43.44
C ALA A 33 7.75 7.04 43.04
N TYR A 34 8.33 7.77 42.09
CA TYR A 34 9.73 7.58 41.75
C TYR A 34 10.61 7.75 42.99
N SER A 35 11.39 6.72 43.29
CA SER A 35 12.32 6.69 44.42
C SER A 35 13.57 5.92 43.97
N VAL A 36 14.74 6.43 44.33
CA VAL A 36 16.04 5.80 44.01
C VAL A 36 16.13 4.37 44.57
N LEU A 37 15.40 4.06 45.64
CA LEU A 37 15.40 2.75 46.28
C LEU A 37 14.22 1.85 45.84
N GLY A 38 13.29 2.33 44.99
CA GLY A 38 12.13 1.55 44.54
C GLY A 38 11.16 1.13 45.65
N GLN A 39 11.12 1.89 46.75
CA GLN A 39 10.44 1.50 47.99
C GLN A 39 8.98 1.96 48.04
N LYS A 40 8.10 1.10 48.57
CA LYS A 40 6.66 1.37 48.75
C LYS A 40 6.30 1.92 50.12
N VAL A 41 7.04 1.54 51.17
CA VAL A 41 6.74 1.93 52.56
C VAL A 41 8.02 2.38 53.22
N ARG A 42 8.07 3.65 53.66
CA ARG A 42 9.21 4.19 54.40
C ARG A 42 9.25 3.66 55.83
N GLY A 43 10.45 3.55 56.39
CA GLY A 43 10.69 2.91 57.69
C GLY A 43 10.85 1.38 57.63
N LEU A 44 10.42 0.70 56.56
CA LEU A 44 10.72 -0.72 56.31
C LEU A 44 11.95 -0.90 55.38
N GLU A 45 12.78 0.15 55.31
CA GLU A 45 13.84 0.37 54.30
C GLU A 45 14.99 -0.65 54.36
N ILE A 46 15.23 -1.26 55.52
CA ILE A 46 16.38 -2.14 55.77
C ILE A 46 16.11 -3.58 55.28
N MET A 47 14.85 -3.90 54.96
CA MET A 47 14.41 -5.30 54.80
C MET A 47 14.66 -5.88 53.41
N PHE A 48 14.86 -5.05 52.38
CA PHE A 48 14.96 -5.45 50.98
C PHE A 48 16.21 -4.83 50.35
N ASN A 49 17.35 -5.48 50.53
CA ASN A 49 18.65 -5.03 50.02
C ASN A 49 19.12 -5.87 48.82
N LEU A 50 18.17 -6.32 48.01
CA LEU A 50 18.49 -7.04 46.77
C LEU A 50 18.83 -6.00 45.71
N SER A 51 20.12 -5.81 45.47
CA SER A 51 20.64 -5.25 44.22
C SER A 51 20.28 -6.20 43.09
N SER A 52 19.06 -6.11 42.58
CA SER A 52 18.54 -7.07 41.62
C SER A 52 18.65 -6.50 40.22
N ASN A 53 19.65 -6.99 39.47
CA ASN A 53 19.63 -7.02 38.00
C ASN A 53 18.49 -7.96 37.54
N ASN A 54 17.24 -7.63 37.85
CA ASN A 54 16.09 -8.46 37.52
C ASN A 54 15.46 -7.91 36.25
N THR A 55 15.65 -8.61 35.14
CA THR A 55 15.12 -8.24 33.81
C THR A 55 13.62 -8.54 33.65
N ASN A 56 12.90 -8.71 34.76
CA ASN A 56 11.50 -9.15 34.75
C ASN A 56 10.58 -7.97 35.03
N GLU A 57 9.48 -7.87 34.26
CA GLU A 57 8.47 -6.80 34.37
C GLU A 57 7.80 -6.70 35.75
N TYR A 58 7.90 -7.76 36.56
CA TYR A 58 7.49 -7.79 37.94
C TYR A 58 8.34 -8.77 38.75
N SER A 59 8.43 -8.52 40.06
CA SER A 59 9.04 -9.42 41.02
C SER A 59 8.34 -9.33 42.37
N ILE A 60 8.31 -10.46 43.10
CA ILE A 60 7.84 -10.50 44.48
C ILE A 60 9.03 -10.83 45.36
N GLU A 61 9.60 -9.79 45.96
CA GLU A 61 10.77 -9.88 46.83
C GLU A 61 10.31 -10.26 48.25
N GLY A 62 10.94 -11.27 48.83
CA GLY A 62 10.66 -11.74 50.17
C GLY A 62 11.82 -11.48 51.12
N SER A 63 11.52 -11.21 52.38
CA SER A 63 12.50 -11.06 53.46
C SER A 63 11.97 -11.73 54.73
N PHE A 64 12.73 -12.68 55.26
CA PHE A 64 12.40 -13.36 56.50
C PHE A 64 13.16 -12.73 57.68
N ASP A 65 12.38 -12.23 58.64
CA ASP A 65 12.86 -11.76 59.94
C ASP A 65 12.71 -12.90 60.95
N GLU A 66 13.85 -13.50 61.30
CA GLU A 66 13.94 -14.65 62.22
C GLU A 66 13.69 -14.26 63.68
N GLU A 67 14.13 -13.06 64.06
CA GLU A 67 13.97 -12.57 65.43
C GLU A 67 12.48 -12.35 65.73
N ASN A 68 11.79 -11.71 64.78
CA ASN A 68 10.37 -11.45 64.93
C ASN A 68 9.49 -12.53 64.31
N GLN A 69 10.00 -13.59 63.66
CA GLN A 69 9.21 -14.63 62.96
C GLN A 69 8.15 -14.03 62.01
N ILE A 70 8.58 -13.09 61.16
CA ILE A 70 7.73 -12.41 60.17
C ILE A 70 8.34 -12.59 58.77
N ILE A 71 7.51 -12.97 57.81
CA ILE A 71 7.83 -12.94 56.39
C ILE A 71 7.26 -11.67 55.80
N TYR A 72 8.12 -10.81 55.26
CA TYR A 72 7.73 -9.64 54.50
C TYR A 72 7.81 -9.92 53.01
N LEU A 73 6.77 -9.56 52.27
CA LEU A 73 6.73 -9.62 50.82
C LEU A 73 6.57 -8.21 50.24
N ASN A 74 7.36 -7.86 49.24
CA ASN A 74 7.28 -6.60 48.53
C ASN A 74 7.10 -6.87 47.04
N VAL A 75 6.00 -6.36 46.47
CA VAL A 75 5.76 -6.44 45.02
C VAL A 75 6.42 -5.28 44.34
N ARG A 76 7.27 -5.56 43.35
CA ARG A 76 7.71 -4.59 42.34
C ARG A 76 7.02 -4.95 41.02
N SER A 77 6.37 -3.98 40.40
CA SER A 77 5.58 -4.22 39.18
C SER A 77 5.57 -2.97 38.31
N MET A 78 5.12 -3.10 37.06
CA MET A 78 4.85 -1.97 36.16
C MET A 78 3.86 -0.91 36.69
N MET A 79 3.23 -1.12 37.85
CA MET A 79 2.44 -0.11 38.55
C MET A 79 3.30 0.89 39.34
N ASP A 80 4.57 0.57 39.52
CA ASP A 80 5.58 1.35 40.23
C ASP A 80 6.35 2.23 39.24
N THR A 81 6.59 3.48 39.62
CA THR A 81 7.14 4.48 38.69
C THR A 81 8.58 4.13 38.28
N ASP A 82 9.38 3.59 39.20
CA ASP A 82 10.76 3.16 38.95
C ASP A 82 10.82 1.99 37.95
N ILE A 83 10.02 0.94 38.16
CA ILE A 83 9.98 -0.23 37.29
C ILE A 83 9.43 0.12 35.91
N PHE A 84 8.40 0.97 35.86
CA PHE A 84 7.83 1.44 34.60
C PHE A 84 8.86 2.21 33.76
N ILE A 85 9.70 3.05 34.39
CA ILE A 85 10.78 3.77 33.71
C ILE A 85 11.86 2.81 33.22
N GLU A 86 12.28 1.86 34.07
CA GLU A 86 13.31 0.87 33.75
C GLU A 86 12.96 0.04 32.50
N HIS A 87 11.69 -0.38 32.40
CA HIS A 87 11.22 -1.21 31.28
C HIS A 87 10.55 -0.40 30.16
N TYR A 88 10.61 0.93 30.20
CA TYR A 88 9.93 1.77 29.21
C TYR A 88 10.45 1.51 27.78
N GLU A 89 11.76 1.37 27.61
CA GLU A 89 12.35 1.08 26.30
C GLU A 89 11.92 -0.29 25.75
N GLU A 90 11.80 -1.29 26.61
CA GLU A 90 11.31 -2.62 26.22
C GLU A 90 9.83 -2.58 25.84
N LEU A 91 9.03 -1.80 26.57
CA LEU A 91 7.62 -1.57 26.25
C LEU A 91 7.47 -0.87 24.89
N VAL A 92 8.31 0.13 24.60
CA VAL A 92 8.36 0.79 23.29
C VAL A 92 8.80 -0.19 22.21
N LYS A 93 9.84 -1.00 22.43
CA LYS A 93 10.26 -2.03 21.47
C LYS A 93 9.17 -3.06 21.20
N LYS A 94 8.45 -3.51 22.23
CA LYS A 94 7.27 -4.37 22.07
C LYS A 94 6.24 -3.68 21.19
N TYR A 95 5.88 -2.44 21.51
CA TYR A 95 4.95 -1.65 20.71
C TYR A 95 5.38 -1.51 19.24
N GLU A 96 6.64 -1.21 18.97
CA GLU A 96 7.20 -1.03 17.63
C GLU A 96 7.35 -2.35 16.85
N GLN A 97 7.78 -3.44 17.50
CA GLN A 97 7.91 -4.77 16.87
C GLN A 97 6.54 -5.38 16.51
N TYR A 98 5.49 -5.10 17.28
CA TYR A 98 4.13 -5.50 16.97
C TYR A 98 3.42 -4.61 15.93
N HIS A 99 4.17 -3.93 15.06
CA HIS A 99 3.63 -3.22 13.89
C HIS A 99 2.78 -4.14 13.00
N LYS A 100 1.49 -4.22 13.36
CA LYS A 100 0.32 -4.57 12.55
C LYS A 100 -1.01 -4.43 13.31
N THR A 101 -1.07 -4.50 14.65
CA THR A 101 -2.41 -4.59 15.31
C THR A 101 -2.58 -4.11 16.75
N SER A 102 -1.52 -3.83 17.53
CA SER A 102 -1.68 -3.59 18.99
C SER A 102 -1.36 -2.16 19.44
N ASP A 103 -2.39 -1.48 19.95
CA ASP A 103 -2.30 -0.20 20.66
C ASP A 103 -1.69 -0.36 22.07
N PHE A 104 -1.18 0.73 22.66
CA PHE A 104 -0.68 0.76 24.05
C PHE A 104 -1.71 0.21 25.05
N LEU A 105 -3.00 0.49 24.83
CA LEU A 105 -4.07 -0.01 25.70
C LEU A 105 -4.16 -1.54 25.73
N ALA A 106 -3.76 -2.24 24.65
CA ALA A 106 -3.70 -3.69 24.64
C ALA A 106 -2.58 -4.21 25.54
N VAL A 107 -1.38 -3.64 25.43
CA VAL A 107 -0.24 -3.95 26.31
C VAL A 107 -0.56 -3.61 27.76
N TYR A 108 -1.22 -2.48 28.00
CA TYR A 108 -1.62 -2.07 29.34
C TYR A 108 -2.66 -3.02 29.97
N ASN A 109 -3.47 -3.71 29.17
CA ASN A 109 -4.38 -4.74 29.69
C ASN A 109 -3.63 -5.96 30.22
N GLU A 110 -2.49 -6.33 29.63
CA GLU A 110 -1.62 -7.39 30.13
C GLU A 110 -1.05 -6.99 31.48
N ILE A 111 -0.49 -5.78 31.59
CA ILE A 111 0.03 -5.21 32.85
C ILE A 111 -1.04 -5.24 33.95
N LYS A 112 -2.26 -4.74 33.68
CA LYS A 112 -3.38 -4.78 34.63
C LYS A 112 -3.73 -6.22 35.04
N SER A 113 -3.74 -7.15 34.09
CA SER A 113 -4.12 -8.54 34.36
C SER A 113 -3.07 -9.27 35.21
N VAL A 114 -1.78 -9.06 34.92
CA VAL A 114 -0.66 -9.58 35.71
C VAL A 114 -0.73 -9.02 37.13
N PHE A 115 -0.90 -7.71 37.28
CA PHE A 115 -1.02 -7.08 38.60
C PHE A 115 -2.20 -7.65 39.41
N ALA A 116 -3.37 -7.84 38.79
CA ALA A 116 -4.52 -8.45 39.45
C ALA A 116 -4.25 -9.91 39.91
N ARG A 117 -3.52 -10.70 39.11
CA ARG A 117 -3.12 -12.06 39.50
C ARG A 117 -2.14 -12.07 40.67
N ILE A 118 -1.20 -11.12 40.71
CA ILE A 118 -0.29 -10.93 41.85
C ILE A 118 -1.10 -10.57 43.11
N LEU A 119 -2.08 -9.67 42.99
CA LEU A 119 -2.97 -9.34 44.11
C LEU A 119 -3.68 -10.59 44.65
N LEU A 120 -4.22 -11.44 43.76
CA LEU A 120 -4.89 -12.69 44.17
C LEU A 120 -3.93 -13.61 44.94
N LEU A 121 -2.71 -13.81 44.43
CA LEU A 121 -1.71 -14.63 45.10
C LEU A 121 -1.46 -14.10 46.52
N LEU A 122 -1.24 -12.79 46.67
CA LEU A 122 -0.93 -12.19 47.97
C LEU A 122 -2.09 -12.19 48.95
N PHE A 123 -3.34 -12.04 48.48
CA PHE A 123 -4.51 -12.22 49.34
C PHE A 123 -4.69 -13.67 49.81
N SER A 124 -4.09 -14.65 49.12
CA SER A 124 -4.14 -16.06 49.50
C SER A 124 -2.99 -16.49 50.43
N VAL A 125 -1.85 -15.78 50.40
CA VAL A 125 -0.62 -16.16 51.14
C VAL A 125 -0.21 -15.19 52.23
N SER A 126 -1.06 -14.23 52.62
CA SER A 126 -0.74 -13.19 53.61
C SER A 126 -1.70 -13.18 54.80
N HIS A 127 -1.23 -12.69 55.95
CA HIS A 127 -2.08 -12.30 57.07
C HIS A 127 -2.45 -10.82 56.98
N ILE A 128 -1.47 -9.98 56.67
CA ILE A 128 -1.64 -8.53 56.57
C ILE A 128 -1.20 -8.12 55.17
N VAL A 129 -2.00 -7.29 54.51
CA VAL A 129 -1.67 -6.71 53.22
C VAL A 129 -1.70 -5.19 53.36
N ILE A 130 -0.60 -4.53 53.02
CA ILE A 130 -0.44 -3.09 53.04
C ILE A 130 -0.57 -2.59 51.61
N LEU A 131 -1.59 -1.76 51.35
CA LEU A 131 -1.75 -1.05 50.09
C LEU A 131 -1.08 0.31 50.18
N SER A 132 0.10 0.42 49.55
CA SER A 132 0.82 1.67 49.42
C SER A 132 0.30 2.51 48.25
N HIS A 133 0.18 3.81 48.49
CA HIS A 133 -0.14 4.79 47.49
C HIS A 133 0.64 6.10 47.73
N PRO A 134 1.18 6.76 46.70
CA PRO A 134 2.07 7.91 46.89
C PRO A 134 1.36 9.16 47.44
N LYS A 135 0.04 9.27 47.19
CA LYS A 135 -0.78 10.41 47.58
C LYS A 135 -1.84 10.01 48.61
N PRO A 136 -2.24 10.90 49.54
CA PRO A 136 -3.23 10.63 50.59
C PRO A 136 -4.66 10.67 50.04
N ILE A 137 -4.92 9.91 48.98
CA ILE A 137 -6.20 9.79 48.29
C ILE A 137 -6.36 8.32 47.91
N PHE A 138 -7.49 7.72 48.29
CA PHE A 138 -7.83 6.37 47.86
C PHE A 138 -8.04 6.32 46.34
N ASP A 139 -7.27 5.47 45.67
CA ASP A 139 -7.37 5.28 44.23
C ASP A 139 -8.54 4.34 43.88
N VAL A 140 -9.58 4.92 43.28
CA VAL A 140 -10.80 4.21 42.88
C VAL A 140 -10.57 3.14 41.82
N SER A 141 -9.44 3.14 41.10
CA SER A 141 -9.12 2.07 40.14
C SER A 141 -8.98 0.70 40.82
N TYR A 142 -8.58 0.66 42.10
CA TYR A 142 -8.55 -0.57 42.90
C TYR A 142 -9.93 -1.22 43.03
N ILE A 143 -11.04 -0.47 42.90
CA ILE A 143 -12.38 -1.07 42.92
C ILE A 143 -12.54 -2.08 41.78
N GLN A 144 -12.03 -1.74 40.58
CA GLN A 144 -12.08 -2.64 39.43
C GLN A 144 -11.16 -3.84 39.62
N PHE A 145 -9.94 -3.63 40.12
CA PHE A 145 -9.01 -4.69 40.45
C PHE A 145 -9.60 -5.66 41.47
N LEU A 146 -10.09 -5.19 42.62
CA LEU A 146 -10.60 -6.03 43.69
C LEU A 146 -11.82 -6.85 43.24
N LYS A 147 -12.72 -6.28 42.43
CA LYS A 147 -13.84 -7.03 41.82
C LYS A 147 -13.37 -8.09 40.83
N ALA A 148 -12.38 -7.77 40.01
CA ALA A 148 -11.80 -8.72 39.07
C ALA A 148 -11.07 -9.86 39.78
N VAL A 149 -10.33 -9.54 40.85
CA VAL A 149 -9.63 -10.51 41.70
C VAL A 149 -10.61 -11.45 42.39
N ASP A 150 -11.69 -10.94 42.98
CA ASP A 150 -12.68 -11.80 43.63
C ASP A 150 -13.41 -12.71 42.63
N SER A 151 -13.73 -12.18 41.44
CA SER A 151 -14.29 -12.98 40.34
C SER A 151 -13.33 -14.08 39.89
N LEU A 152 -12.03 -13.76 39.74
CA LEU A 152 -11.00 -14.73 39.39
C LEU A 152 -10.86 -15.81 40.46
N ARG A 153 -10.83 -15.41 41.75
CA ARG A 153 -10.75 -16.33 42.90
C ARG A 153 -11.87 -17.36 42.86
N MET A 154 -13.11 -16.92 42.64
CA MET A 154 -14.26 -17.80 42.53
C MET A 154 -14.19 -18.72 41.30
N SER A 155 -13.60 -18.26 40.20
CA SER A 155 -13.44 -19.07 38.99
C SER A 155 -12.38 -20.16 39.11
N ILE A 156 -11.33 -19.95 39.91
CA ILE A 156 -10.18 -20.88 40.01
C ILE A 156 -10.15 -21.68 41.32
N CYS A 157 -11.10 -21.46 42.24
CA CYS A 157 -11.09 -22.06 43.57
C CYS A 157 -10.95 -23.59 43.57
N ASN A 158 -11.68 -24.29 42.70
CA ASN A 158 -11.60 -25.76 42.60
C ASN A 158 -10.20 -26.22 42.17
N SER A 159 -9.60 -25.53 41.20
CA SER A 159 -8.24 -25.82 40.75
C SER A 159 -7.22 -25.58 41.87
N LEU A 160 -7.38 -24.51 42.65
CA LEU A 160 -6.50 -24.23 43.80
C LEU A 160 -6.64 -25.32 44.87
N THR A 161 -7.86 -25.74 45.18
CA THR A 161 -8.14 -26.81 46.14
C THR A 161 -7.44 -28.10 45.74
N ASP A 162 -7.55 -28.51 44.48
CA ASP A 162 -6.95 -29.76 43.99
C ASP A 162 -5.43 -29.72 43.98
N THR A 163 -4.84 -28.56 43.73
CA THR A 163 -3.38 -28.42 43.74
C THR A 163 -2.83 -28.32 45.17
N LEU A 164 -3.54 -27.64 46.08
CA LEU A 164 -3.15 -27.56 47.50
C LEU A 164 -3.23 -28.92 48.23
N LYS A 165 -4.10 -29.84 47.81
CA LYS A 165 -4.15 -31.23 48.34
C LYS A 165 -2.82 -31.98 48.15
N GLN A 166 -2.01 -31.58 47.17
CA GLN A 166 -0.74 -32.23 46.85
C GLN A 166 0.41 -31.77 47.77
N VAL A 167 0.20 -30.75 48.60
CA VAL A 167 1.21 -30.21 49.50
C VAL A 167 1.12 -30.92 50.85
N ASP A 168 2.19 -31.63 51.21
CA ASP A 168 2.26 -32.38 52.46
C ASP A 168 2.16 -31.47 53.70
N GLY A 169 1.34 -31.89 54.67
CA GLY A 169 1.24 -31.24 55.98
C GLY A 169 0.36 -30.00 56.05
N LEU A 170 -0.43 -29.69 55.01
CA LEU A 170 -1.42 -28.60 55.07
C LEU A 170 -2.72 -29.03 55.80
N PRO A 171 -3.26 -28.20 56.71
CA PRO A 171 -4.57 -28.42 57.31
C PRO A 171 -5.70 -28.43 56.26
N GLN A 172 -6.67 -29.33 56.43
CA GLN A 172 -7.79 -29.49 55.48
C GLN A 172 -8.59 -28.20 55.29
N GLU A 173 -8.75 -27.40 56.35
CA GLU A 173 -9.44 -26.12 56.29
C GLU A 173 -8.73 -25.09 55.39
N TRP A 174 -7.39 -25.11 55.34
CA TRP A 174 -6.62 -24.27 54.41
C TRP A 174 -6.85 -24.70 52.97
N VAL A 175 -6.78 -26.01 52.72
CA VAL A 175 -7.01 -26.57 51.39
C VAL A 175 -8.39 -26.16 50.85
N VAL A 176 -9.44 -26.28 51.67
CA VAL A 176 -10.82 -25.92 51.28
C VAL A 176 -11.00 -24.42 51.07
N ASN A 177 -10.40 -23.57 51.91
CA ASN A 177 -10.53 -22.11 51.82
C ASN A 177 -9.57 -21.46 50.81
N ASN A 178 -8.60 -22.23 50.29
CA ASN A 178 -7.50 -21.80 49.41
C ASN A 178 -6.55 -20.74 50.01
N ARG A 179 -6.68 -20.46 51.31
CA ARG A 179 -5.88 -19.50 52.09
C ARG A 179 -5.89 -19.93 53.56
N PHE A 180 -4.95 -19.45 54.36
CA PHE A 180 -4.86 -19.78 55.80
C PHE A 180 -5.59 -18.78 56.72
N CYS A 181 -5.96 -17.60 56.21
CA CYS A 181 -6.82 -16.64 56.88
C CYS A 181 -7.44 -15.68 55.86
N VAL A 182 -8.43 -14.88 56.28
CA VAL A 182 -8.83 -13.70 55.53
C VAL A 182 -7.89 -12.56 55.91
N PRO A 183 -7.06 -12.05 54.98
CA PRO A 183 -6.06 -11.05 55.32
C PRO A 183 -6.69 -9.70 55.67
N ARG A 184 -6.07 -8.96 56.58
CA ARG A 184 -6.41 -7.56 56.86
C ARG A 184 -5.75 -6.65 55.82
N LEU A 185 -6.54 -5.74 55.24
CA LEU A 185 -6.04 -4.73 54.33
C LEU A 185 -5.80 -3.41 55.08
N LEU A 186 -4.55 -2.98 55.12
CA LEU A 186 -4.11 -1.70 55.67
C LEU A 186 -3.74 -0.75 54.52
N PHE A 187 -3.88 0.56 54.72
CA PHE A 187 -3.56 1.56 53.72
C PHE A 187 -2.38 2.41 54.19
N TYR A 188 -1.37 2.52 53.34
CA TYR A 188 -0.20 3.36 53.57
C TYR A 188 -0.17 4.48 52.53
N PHE A 189 -0.04 5.71 52.99
CA PHE A 189 0.11 6.88 52.12
C PHE A 189 1.49 7.50 52.33
N ASP A 190 2.28 7.57 51.26
CA ASP A 190 3.70 8.00 51.31
C ASP A 190 3.90 9.49 51.59
N SER A 191 2.86 10.31 51.38
CA SER A 191 2.89 11.73 51.69
C SER A 191 1.57 12.21 52.28
N GLY A 192 1.65 13.04 53.31
CA GLY A 192 0.52 13.83 53.80
C GLY A 192 0.26 15.08 52.95
N PHE A 193 -0.89 15.72 53.15
CA PHE A 193 -1.15 17.02 52.53
C PHE A 193 -0.30 18.12 53.20
N LYS A 194 0.24 19.05 52.40
CA LYS A 194 1.02 20.19 52.90
C LYS A 194 0.15 21.09 53.79
N GLY A 195 0.66 21.47 54.96
CA GLY A 195 0.04 22.49 55.85
C GLY A 195 -0.93 21.97 56.91
N ILE A 196 -0.94 20.67 57.21
CA ILE A 196 -1.89 20.07 58.18
C ILE A 196 -1.22 19.83 59.53
N GLN A 197 -1.89 20.24 60.60
CA GLN A 197 -1.39 20.16 61.98
C GLN A 197 -1.81 18.87 62.72
N ASN A 198 -2.85 18.16 62.28
CA ASN A 198 -3.37 16.96 62.96
C ASN A 198 -3.54 15.78 62.00
N ILE A 199 -2.50 14.93 61.90
CA ILE A 199 -2.46 13.73 61.04
C ILE A 199 -3.45 12.66 61.50
N LYS A 200 -3.59 12.43 62.81
CA LYS A 200 -4.50 11.41 63.36
C LYS A 200 -5.97 11.64 62.98
N LYS A 201 -6.43 12.90 63.03
CA LYS A 201 -7.78 13.25 62.56
C LYS A 201 -7.96 12.95 61.07
N MET A 202 -6.91 13.09 60.27
CA MET A 202 -6.95 12.80 58.85
C MET A 202 -6.97 11.30 58.55
N GLU A 203 -6.15 10.51 59.26
CA GLU A 203 -6.16 9.05 59.20
C GLU A 203 -7.59 8.53 59.46
N HIS A 204 -8.22 8.99 60.55
CA HIS A 204 -9.60 8.60 60.90
C HIS A 204 -10.64 9.00 59.83
N ASN A 205 -10.56 10.23 59.32
CA ASN A 205 -11.44 10.67 58.22
C ASN A 205 -11.24 9.83 56.94
N MET A 206 -10.01 9.36 56.70
CA MET A 206 -9.70 8.52 55.55
C MET A 206 -10.20 7.10 55.74
N GLU A 207 -10.09 6.54 56.95
CA GLU A 207 -10.68 5.26 57.34
C GLU A 207 -12.18 5.23 57.03
N ASP A 208 -12.93 6.23 57.52
CA ASP A 208 -14.37 6.36 57.28
C ASP A 208 -14.70 6.41 55.78
N ARG A 209 -13.93 7.19 55.01
CA ARG A 209 -14.12 7.32 53.56
C ARG A 209 -13.86 6.01 52.84
N ILE A 210 -12.74 5.36 53.13
CA ILE A 210 -12.35 4.09 52.51
C ILE A 210 -13.41 3.03 52.85
N TYR A 211 -13.78 2.91 54.12
CA TYR A 211 -14.81 1.98 54.57
C TYR A 211 -16.14 2.22 53.85
N HIS A 212 -16.60 3.47 53.74
CA HIS A 212 -17.83 3.82 53.03
C HIS A 212 -17.75 3.47 51.53
N ILE A 213 -16.62 3.77 50.88
CA ILE A 213 -16.40 3.44 49.46
C ILE A 213 -16.44 1.92 49.26
N LEU A 214 -15.71 1.14 50.06
CA LEU A 214 -15.66 -0.32 49.95
C LEU A 214 -17.01 -0.97 50.23
N ARG A 215 -17.77 -0.45 51.20
CA ARG A 215 -19.11 -0.95 51.54
C ARG A 215 -20.12 -0.61 50.45
N LYS A 216 -20.13 0.63 49.95
CA LYS A 216 -21.04 1.08 48.88
C LYS A 216 -20.77 0.35 47.57
N THR A 217 -19.50 0.01 47.29
CA THR A 217 -19.10 -0.73 46.08
C THR A 217 -19.31 -2.25 46.20
N ARG A 218 -19.76 -2.73 47.37
CA ARG A 218 -19.97 -4.14 47.74
C ARG A 218 -18.71 -5.01 47.68
N ILE A 219 -17.54 -4.42 47.90
CA ILE A 219 -16.27 -5.18 48.03
C ILE A 219 -16.19 -5.84 49.41
N ILE A 220 -16.61 -5.09 50.44
CA ILE A 220 -16.79 -5.62 51.80
C ILE A 220 -18.29 -5.79 52.09
N GLY A 221 -18.67 -6.93 52.66
CA GLY A 221 -20.07 -7.28 52.96
C GLY A 221 -20.16 -8.23 54.15
N ASN A 222 -21.39 -8.52 54.59
CA ASN A 222 -21.67 -9.33 55.79
C ASN A 222 -21.52 -10.86 55.58
N PHE A 223 -20.97 -11.30 54.46
CA PHE A 223 -20.91 -12.72 54.08
C PHE A 223 -19.47 -13.22 54.13
N GLY A 224 -19.26 -14.42 54.68
CA GLY A 224 -17.95 -15.02 55.02
C GLY A 224 -17.05 -15.40 53.84
N SER A 225 -17.26 -14.84 52.65
CA SER A 225 -16.45 -15.10 51.45
C SER A 225 -15.78 -13.84 50.91
N SER A 226 -15.40 -12.88 51.76
CA SER A 226 -14.70 -11.66 51.34
C SER A 226 -13.25 -11.93 50.94
N LEU A 227 -12.70 -11.08 50.07
CA LEU A 227 -11.29 -11.15 49.64
C LEU A 227 -10.32 -10.78 50.78
N PHE A 228 -10.68 -9.77 51.57
CA PHE A 228 -9.94 -9.26 52.72
C PHE A 228 -10.90 -8.74 53.80
N SER A 229 -10.39 -8.48 55.01
CA SER A 229 -11.11 -7.82 56.10
C SER A 229 -10.58 -6.39 56.36
N ILE A 230 -11.43 -5.55 56.93
CA ILE A 230 -11.07 -4.21 57.43
C ILE A 230 -11.25 -4.23 58.95
N PRO A 231 -10.23 -3.86 59.74
CA PRO A 231 -10.35 -3.78 61.20
C PRO A 231 -11.45 -2.82 61.64
N LEU A 232 -12.24 -3.20 62.66
CA LEU A 232 -13.36 -2.39 63.16
C LEU A 232 -12.96 -1.40 64.26
N ASN A 233 -12.09 -1.84 65.16
CA ASN A 233 -11.71 -1.10 66.37
C ASN A 233 -10.21 -0.74 66.40
N GLU A 234 -9.46 -1.12 65.35
CA GLU A 234 -8.05 -0.82 65.22
C GLU A 234 -7.83 0.12 64.04
N GLU A 235 -6.82 0.99 64.16
CA GLU A 235 -6.39 1.86 63.06
C GLU A 235 -5.97 1.01 61.85
N PHE A 236 -6.33 1.43 60.65
CA PHE A 236 -5.96 0.72 59.41
C PHE A 236 -5.47 1.64 58.28
N VAL A 237 -5.38 2.94 58.54
CA VAL A 237 -4.77 3.91 57.63
C VAL A 237 -3.56 4.56 58.31
N PHE A 238 -2.44 4.60 57.60
CA PHE A 238 -1.24 5.32 58.00
C PHE A 238 -0.86 6.36 56.95
N ILE A 239 -0.58 7.59 57.39
CA ILE A 239 -0.07 8.66 56.51
C ILE A 239 1.34 9.02 56.96
N SER A 240 2.31 8.78 56.08
CA SER A 240 3.70 9.11 56.32
C SER A 240 3.88 10.63 56.47
N THR A 241 4.53 11.02 57.57
CA THR A 241 4.93 12.38 57.89
C THR A 241 6.37 12.67 57.47
N GLU A 242 7.10 11.62 57.09
CA GLU A 242 8.47 11.72 56.62
C GLU A 242 8.46 12.42 55.26
N GLU A 243 9.23 13.49 55.11
CA GLU A 243 9.47 14.10 53.80
C GLU A 243 10.41 13.22 52.98
N GLN A 244 10.26 13.17 51.65
CA GLN A 244 11.25 12.49 50.81
C GLN A 244 12.58 13.20 51.03
N VAL A 245 13.50 12.49 51.67
CA VAL A 245 14.83 13.01 51.95
C VAL A 245 15.61 13.00 50.64
N ASP A 246 15.74 14.17 50.02
CA ASP A 246 16.79 14.39 49.05
C ASP A 246 18.13 14.20 49.77
N LYS A 247 18.72 13.00 49.66
CA LYS A 247 19.97 12.65 50.34
C LYS A 247 21.10 13.58 49.89
N LEU A 248 21.11 13.96 48.61
CA LEU A 248 22.07 14.91 48.07
C LEU A 248 21.79 16.33 48.60
N GLY A 249 20.54 16.79 48.52
CA GLY A 249 20.13 18.08 49.08
C GLY A 249 20.40 18.20 50.57
N GLN A 250 20.22 17.13 51.35
CA GLN A 250 20.60 17.07 52.76
C GLN A 250 22.12 17.07 52.94
N ALA A 251 22.88 16.33 52.14
CA ALA A 251 24.34 16.35 52.18
C ALA A 251 24.88 17.77 51.86
N VAL A 252 24.32 18.42 50.83
CA VAL A 252 24.63 19.81 50.45
C VAL A 252 24.21 20.79 51.54
N LYS A 253 23.03 20.63 52.14
CA LYS A 253 22.56 21.46 53.25
C LYS A 253 23.45 21.31 54.49
N ARG A 254 23.86 20.08 54.80
CA ARG A 254 24.81 19.79 55.89
C ARG A 254 26.18 20.40 55.59
N LEU A 255 26.68 20.26 54.37
CA LEU A 255 27.92 20.89 53.94
C LEU A 255 27.86 22.41 54.09
N TYR A 256 26.78 23.03 53.59
CA TYR A 256 26.53 24.47 53.72
C TYR A 256 26.52 24.93 55.19
N VAL A 257 25.83 24.20 56.07
CA VAL A 257 25.78 24.50 57.51
C VAL A 257 27.17 24.32 58.16
N SER A 258 27.90 23.26 57.80
CA SER A 258 29.25 22.97 58.32
C SER A 258 30.30 24.01 57.90
N CYS A 259 30.09 24.73 56.81
CA CYS A 259 31.01 25.78 56.34
C CYS A 259 30.77 27.17 56.98
N GLN A 260 29.75 27.35 57.84
CA GLN A 260 29.51 28.62 58.53
C GLN A 260 30.43 28.77 59.77
N GLN A 261 31.29 29.79 59.80
CA GLN A 261 32.26 30.02 60.88
C GLN A 261 31.57 30.25 62.25
N GLY A 262 32.06 29.57 63.30
CA GLY A 262 31.71 29.82 64.70
C GLY A 262 30.62 28.93 65.32
N ARG A 263 30.14 27.90 64.62
CA ARG A 263 29.23 26.90 65.22
C ARG A 263 29.91 25.54 65.35
N THR A 264 30.30 25.16 66.57
CA THR A 264 30.48 23.74 66.92
C THR A 264 29.11 23.10 66.95
N MET A 265 28.82 22.23 65.98
CA MET A 265 27.58 21.45 66.05
C MET A 265 27.74 20.36 67.11
N PRO A 266 26.75 20.18 68.01
CA PRO A 266 26.58 18.88 68.64
C PRO A 266 26.28 17.90 67.50
N ILE A 267 27.19 16.94 67.29
CA ILE A 267 26.93 15.80 66.41
C ILE A 267 25.81 15.01 67.08
N LYS A 268 24.54 15.31 66.76
CA LYS A 268 23.51 14.29 66.91
C LYS A 268 23.78 13.27 65.81
N PRO A 269 23.95 11.98 66.15
CA PRO A 269 24.22 10.96 65.17
C PRO A 269 23.19 11.05 64.03
N PRO A 270 23.62 10.89 62.77
CA PRO A 270 22.68 10.82 61.66
C PRO A 270 21.83 9.56 61.90
N PHE A 271 20.55 9.60 61.53
CA PHE A 271 19.61 8.47 61.42
C PHE A 271 18.32 8.55 62.26
N PHE A 272 18.14 9.52 63.14
CA PHE A 272 16.83 9.71 63.75
C PHE A 272 16.49 11.18 63.94
N SER A 273 15.75 11.77 63.00
CA SER A 273 14.59 12.54 63.44
C SER A 273 13.70 11.50 64.11
N ASN A 274 13.76 11.39 65.44
CA ASN A 274 12.82 10.52 66.14
C ASN A 274 11.42 10.93 65.66
N PRO A 275 10.69 10.07 64.93
CA PRO A 275 9.25 10.21 64.95
C PRO A 275 8.89 10.22 66.43
N THR A 276 7.93 11.03 66.85
CA THR A 276 7.31 10.80 68.15
C THR A 276 7.04 9.29 68.24
N PRO A 277 7.57 8.56 69.24
CA PRO A 277 7.56 7.09 69.23
C PRO A 277 6.17 6.47 69.05
N GLU A 278 5.12 7.28 69.27
CA GLU A 278 3.70 6.96 69.08
C GLU A 278 3.22 6.94 67.60
N HIS A 279 3.88 7.61 66.64
CA HIS A 279 3.45 7.67 65.23
C HIS A 279 4.51 7.07 64.30
N SER A 280 4.63 5.74 64.31
CA SER A 280 5.50 4.97 63.41
C SER A 280 4.73 3.84 62.73
N ILE A 281 5.13 3.47 61.52
CA ILE A 281 4.49 2.35 60.81
C ILE A 281 4.72 1.02 61.53
N GLN A 282 5.87 0.86 62.20
CA GLN A 282 6.19 -0.32 62.99
C GLN A 282 5.23 -0.47 64.18
N ALA A 283 4.90 0.64 64.87
CA ALA A 283 3.93 0.61 65.96
C ALA A 283 2.53 0.16 65.48
N LEU A 284 2.08 0.67 64.33
CA LEU A 284 0.81 0.23 63.73
C LEU A 284 0.82 -1.26 63.39
N LEU A 285 1.90 -1.74 62.76
CA LEU A 285 2.03 -3.16 62.38
C LEU A 285 2.13 -4.07 63.60
N GLN A 286 2.83 -3.67 64.66
CA GLN A 286 2.97 -4.45 65.89
C GLN A 286 1.61 -4.77 66.52
N VAL A 287 0.66 -3.82 66.52
CA VAL A 287 -0.71 -4.06 67.03
C VAL A 287 -1.40 -5.19 66.26
N HIS A 288 -1.29 -5.20 64.93
CA HIS A 288 -1.91 -6.22 64.09
C HIS A 288 -1.18 -7.57 64.15
N VAL A 289 0.15 -7.56 64.20
CA VAL A 289 0.97 -8.78 64.34
C VAL A 289 0.70 -9.45 65.69
N GLN A 290 0.62 -8.69 66.78
CA GLN A 290 0.31 -9.22 68.10
C GLN A 290 -1.10 -9.81 68.14
N LYS A 291 -2.07 -9.19 67.46
CA LYS A 291 -3.43 -9.73 67.33
C LYS A 291 -3.47 -11.02 66.52
N ALA A 292 -2.74 -11.09 65.41
CA ALA A 292 -2.56 -12.30 64.59
C ALA A 292 -2.00 -13.47 65.42
N ARG A 293 -1.02 -13.22 66.29
CA ARG A 293 -0.38 -14.24 67.14
C ARG A 293 -1.25 -14.77 68.26
N SER A 294 -2.09 -13.92 68.83
CA SER A 294 -2.83 -14.22 70.05
C SER A 294 -4.24 -14.74 69.78
N LYS A 295 -5.06 -13.96 69.08
CA LYS A 295 -6.51 -14.20 68.93
C LYS A 295 -6.94 -14.48 67.49
N GLY A 296 -6.11 -14.15 66.50
CA GLY A 296 -6.52 -14.13 65.10
C GLY A 296 -7.41 -12.92 64.76
N PHE A 297 -7.92 -12.87 63.52
CA PHE A 297 -8.71 -11.75 63.02
C PHE A 297 -10.20 -12.08 63.01
N ASP A 298 -10.96 -11.46 63.91
CA ASP A 298 -12.43 -11.51 63.96
C ASP A 298 -13.02 -10.13 63.65
N ASP A 299 -13.06 -9.82 62.35
CA ASP A 299 -13.51 -8.52 61.82
C ASP A 299 -14.87 -8.61 61.14
N ASN A 300 -15.52 -9.78 61.17
CA ASN A 300 -16.79 -9.98 60.49
C ASN A 300 -17.94 -9.38 61.30
N VAL A 301 -18.65 -8.41 60.70
CA VAL A 301 -19.88 -7.83 61.27
C VAL A 301 -21.07 -8.75 60.97
N SER A 302 -21.07 -9.97 61.50
CA SER A 302 -22.25 -10.82 61.51
C SER A 302 -23.11 -10.50 62.72
N SER A 303 -24.44 -10.55 62.54
CA SER A 303 -25.44 -10.36 63.59
C SER A 303 -25.06 -11.13 64.86
N ARG A 304 -25.38 -10.58 66.04
CA ARG A 304 -25.03 -11.03 67.41
C ARG A 304 -25.34 -12.52 67.73
N HIS A 305 -25.90 -13.28 66.79
CA HIS A 305 -26.37 -14.66 66.95
C HIS A 305 -25.51 -15.73 66.25
N SER A 306 -24.40 -15.41 65.57
CA SER A 306 -23.48 -16.43 65.00
C SER A 306 -22.02 -16.20 65.42
N GLN A 307 -21.67 -16.51 66.67
CA GLN A 307 -20.29 -16.47 67.18
C GLN A 307 -19.53 -17.76 66.81
N GLN A 308 -19.31 -18.04 65.52
CA GLN A 308 -18.23 -18.95 65.16
C GLN A 308 -16.97 -18.13 64.88
N PRO A 309 -15.82 -18.46 65.51
CA PRO A 309 -14.57 -17.76 65.27
C PRO A 309 -14.20 -17.86 63.78
N THR A 310 -13.79 -16.75 63.21
CA THR A 310 -13.30 -16.67 61.83
C THR A 310 -12.07 -17.58 61.65
N TYR A 311 -12.09 -18.33 60.57
CA TYR A 311 -11.01 -19.22 60.16
C TYR A 311 -9.66 -18.49 60.09
N PHE A 312 -8.70 -18.94 60.90
CA PHE A 312 -7.37 -18.31 61.04
C PHE A 312 -6.32 -19.35 61.47
N LEU A 313 -5.25 -19.48 60.67
CA LEU A 313 -4.13 -20.37 60.95
C LEU A 313 -2.79 -19.63 60.83
N LEU A 314 -1.85 -19.97 61.70
CA LEU A 314 -0.45 -19.57 61.59
C LEU A 314 0.36 -20.70 60.94
N PRO A 315 0.87 -20.52 59.71
CA PRO A 315 1.65 -21.53 59.02
C PRO A 315 3.09 -21.59 59.57
N THR A 316 3.74 -22.74 59.40
CA THR A 316 5.21 -22.83 59.46
C THR A 316 5.83 -22.35 58.15
N VAL A 317 7.11 -22.01 58.15
CA VAL A 317 7.79 -21.58 56.91
C VAL A 317 7.70 -22.66 55.82
N LYS A 318 7.90 -23.94 56.16
CA LYS A 318 7.82 -25.07 55.21
C LYS A 318 6.44 -25.20 54.57
N GLN A 319 5.37 -25.14 55.39
CA GLN A 319 3.99 -25.17 54.91
C GLN A 319 3.70 -23.98 53.99
N TRP A 320 4.12 -22.79 54.41
CA TRP A 320 3.93 -21.56 53.66
C TRP A 320 4.66 -21.59 52.31
N THR A 321 5.93 -22.00 52.26
CA THR A 321 6.69 -22.11 51.00
C THR A 321 6.08 -23.12 50.04
N GLY A 322 5.64 -24.28 50.56
CA GLY A 322 5.01 -25.33 49.75
C GLY A 322 3.70 -24.85 49.13
N ALA A 323 2.82 -24.27 49.95
CA ALA A 323 1.55 -23.70 49.47
C ALA A 323 1.77 -22.54 48.49
N CYS A 324 2.68 -21.61 48.81
CA CYS A 324 2.94 -20.43 47.97
C CYS A 324 3.47 -20.80 46.59
N LYS A 325 4.36 -21.80 46.49
CA LYS A 325 4.89 -22.28 45.20
C LYS A 325 3.78 -22.82 44.31
N VAL A 326 2.94 -23.69 44.86
CA VAL A 326 1.82 -24.29 44.13
C VAL A 326 0.78 -23.24 43.70
N LEU A 327 0.44 -22.31 44.61
CA LEU A 327 -0.48 -21.22 44.30
C LEU A 327 0.08 -20.29 43.21
N TYR A 328 1.38 -20.00 43.24
CA TYR A 328 2.04 -19.19 42.22
C TYR A 328 1.88 -19.80 40.82
N GLU A 329 2.16 -21.09 40.66
CA GLU A 329 2.08 -21.79 39.36
C GLU A 329 0.66 -21.79 38.77
N VAL A 330 -0.37 -21.84 39.61
CA VAL A 330 -1.77 -21.83 39.14
C VAL A 330 -2.26 -20.40 38.84
N ILE A 331 -1.92 -19.43 39.69
CA ILE A 331 -2.46 -18.07 39.63
C ILE A 331 -1.73 -17.20 38.60
N ILE A 332 -0.40 -17.27 38.58
CA ILE A 332 0.47 -16.43 37.74
C ILE A 332 0.64 -17.08 36.36
N LYS A 333 -0.44 -17.02 35.58
CA LYS A 333 -0.49 -17.44 34.16
C LYS A 333 -0.60 -16.22 33.24
N PRO A 334 -0.03 -16.28 32.01
CA PRO A 334 -0.09 -15.19 31.03
C PRO A 334 -1.45 -15.12 30.33
N GLU A 335 -2.50 -14.91 31.10
CA GLU A 335 -3.89 -14.87 30.64
C GLU A 335 -4.54 -13.54 31.02
N LEU A 336 -5.14 -12.88 30.03
CA LEU A 336 -5.85 -11.62 30.20
C LEU A 336 -7.12 -11.80 31.06
N LEU A 337 -7.42 -10.78 31.87
CA LEU A 337 -8.66 -10.66 32.63
C LEU A 337 -9.65 -9.79 31.85
N PRO A 338 -10.68 -10.35 31.20
CA PRO A 338 -11.57 -9.58 30.32
C PRO A 338 -12.35 -8.49 31.07
N THR A 339 -12.54 -8.61 32.38
CA THR A 339 -13.19 -7.61 33.24
C THR A 339 -12.39 -6.30 33.36
N LEU A 340 -11.06 -6.36 33.20
CA LEU A 340 -10.17 -5.19 33.26
C LEU A 340 -9.90 -4.58 31.87
N CYS A 341 -10.30 -5.27 30.80
CA CYS A 341 -10.08 -4.88 29.39
C CYS A 341 -11.24 -4.03 28.85
N THR A 342 -11.65 -2.99 29.57
CA THR A 342 -12.84 -2.18 29.24
C THR A 342 -12.66 -1.39 27.94
N ASP A 343 -11.49 -0.80 27.73
CA ASP A 343 -11.26 0.14 26.62
C ASP A 343 -11.17 -0.58 25.28
N THR A 344 -10.50 -1.73 25.24
CA THR A 344 -10.40 -2.57 24.05
C THR A 344 -11.76 -3.17 23.69
N LYS A 345 -12.54 -3.64 24.67
CA LYS A 345 -13.92 -4.11 24.45
C LYS A 345 -14.84 -3.01 23.91
N PHE A 346 -14.73 -1.80 24.46
CA PHE A 346 -15.49 -0.66 23.95
C PHE A 346 -15.11 -0.35 22.49
N SER A 347 -13.81 -0.32 22.19
CA SER A 347 -13.32 -0.10 20.83
C SER A 347 -13.83 -1.17 19.85
N GLU A 348 -13.77 -2.45 20.25
CA GLU A 348 -14.28 -3.58 19.47
C GLU A 348 -15.76 -3.43 19.13
N GLN A 349 -16.59 -3.23 20.16
CA GLN A 349 -18.04 -3.08 20.00
C GLN A 349 -18.40 -1.88 19.13
N ARG A 350 -17.66 -0.76 19.29
CA ARG A 350 -17.88 0.43 18.48
C ARG A 350 -17.52 0.18 17.01
N CYS A 351 -16.38 -0.45 16.74
CA CYS A 351 -15.96 -0.78 15.38
C CYS A 351 -16.93 -1.75 14.70
N LEU A 352 -17.32 -2.83 15.40
CA LEU A 352 -18.29 -3.82 14.90
C LEU A 352 -19.65 -3.19 14.55
N LYS A 353 -20.09 -2.18 15.30
CA LYS A 353 -21.34 -1.46 15.01
C LYS A 353 -21.23 -0.56 13.78
N VAL A 354 -20.08 0.08 13.56
CA VAL A 354 -19.89 1.05 12.47
C VAL A 354 -19.52 0.35 11.15
N LEU A 355 -18.83 -0.78 11.21
CA LEU A 355 -18.39 -1.55 10.04
C LEU A 355 -19.51 -1.81 9.01
N PRO A 356 -20.68 -2.37 9.38
CA PRO A 356 -21.77 -2.60 8.41
C PRO A 356 -22.34 -1.30 7.84
N ILE A 357 -22.29 -0.19 8.60
CA ILE A 357 -22.77 1.12 8.13
C ILE A 357 -21.81 1.69 7.07
N ALA A 358 -20.50 1.57 7.29
CA ALA A 358 -19.49 1.97 6.31
C ALA A 358 -19.57 1.10 5.04
N MET A 359 -19.78 -0.21 5.20
CA MET A 359 -19.99 -1.13 4.07
C MET A 359 -21.26 -0.77 3.27
N ALA A 360 -22.38 -0.50 3.94
CA ALA A 360 -23.60 -0.06 3.28
C ALA A 360 -23.38 1.24 2.48
N ARG A 361 -22.60 2.18 3.05
CA ARG A 361 -22.24 3.43 2.37
C ARG A 361 -21.35 3.22 1.14
N TYR A 362 -20.45 2.25 1.20
CA TYR A 362 -19.66 1.84 0.02
C TYR A 362 -20.56 1.31 -1.10
N GLN A 363 -21.54 0.47 -0.76
CA GLN A 363 -22.42 -0.21 -1.71
C GLN A 363 -23.49 0.69 -2.34
N GLU A 364 -23.70 1.88 -1.79
CA GLU A 364 -24.80 2.77 -2.18
C GLU A 364 -24.61 3.38 -3.58
N GLY A 365 -25.54 3.07 -4.49
CA GLY A 365 -25.59 3.66 -5.83
C GLY A 365 -24.44 3.20 -6.74
N LEU A 366 -23.91 1.99 -6.54
CA LEU A 366 -22.91 1.39 -7.41
C LEU A 366 -23.55 0.78 -8.68
N PRO A 367 -22.92 0.97 -9.87
CA PRO A 367 -23.27 0.23 -11.07
C PRO A 367 -23.03 -1.29 -10.93
N SER A 368 -23.56 -2.08 -11.86
CA SER A 368 -23.32 -3.54 -11.90
C SER A 368 -21.84 -3.88 -12.05
N HIS A 369 -21.13 -3.13 -12.90
CA HIS A 369 -19.69 -3.23 -13.10
C HIS A 369 -19.08 -1.82 -13.11
N TYR A 370 -17.91 -1.65 -12.49
CA TYR A 370 -17.25 -0.35 -12.40
C TYR A 370 -15.72 -0.49 -12.35
N THR A 371 -15.04 0.63 -12.65
CA THR A 371 -13.58 0.75 -12.71
C THR A 371 -12.94 0.83 -11.33
N LYS A 372 -11.63 0.63 -11.28
CA LYS A 372 -10.81 0.79 -10.08
C LYS A 372 -10.91 2.20 -9.50
N ALA A 373 -10.95 3.22 -10.35
CA ALA A 373 -11.11 4.61 -9.90
C ALA A 373 -12.42 4.83 -9.12
N VAL A 374 -13.52 4.20 -9.54
CA VAL A 374 -14.80 4.27 -8.82
C VAL A 374 -14.72 3.50 -7.51
N HIS A 375 -14.08 2.33 -7.51
CA HIS A 375 -13.82 1.55 -6.29
C HIS A 375 -13.04 2.38 -5.26
N GLU A 376 -11.90 2.95 -5.66
CA GLU A 376 -11.01 3.74 -4.78
C GLU A 376 -11.74 4.97 -4.22
N GLY A 377 -12.51 5.69 -5.05
CA GLY A 377 -13.32 6.82 -4.61
C GLY A 377 -14.39 6.43 -3.59
N ARG A 378 -15.03 5.28 -3.77
CA ARG A 378 -16.07 4.78 -2.85
C ARG A 378 -15.49 4.23 -1.56
N LEU A 379 -14.36 3.53 -1.65
CA LEU A 379 -13.61 3.05 -0.49
C LEU A 379 -13.16 4.22 0.39
N ALA A 380 -12.65 5.30 -0.21
CA ALA A 380 -12.26 6.50 0.53
C ALA A 380 -13.43 7.12 1.31
N ILE A 381 -14.63 7.19 0.72
CA ILE A 381 -15.84 7.68 1.39
C ILE A 381 -16.23 6.77 2.56
N ALA A 382 -16.20 5.45 2.38
CA ALA A 382 -16.51 4.48 3.42
C ALA A 382 -15.51 4.56 4.59
N LEU A 383 -14.22 4.68 4.29
CA LEU A 383 -13.16 4.87 5.28
C LEU A 383 -13.31 6.19 6.03
N ALA A 384 -13.68 7.27 5.35
CA ALA A 384 -13.94 8.55 6.01
C ALA A 384 -15.11 8.47 7.00
N LEU A 385 -16.20 7.78 6.63
CA LEU A 385 -17.32 7.52 7.54
C LEU A 385 -16.88 6.64 8.73
N PHE A 386 -16.12 5.58 8.45
CA PHE A 386 -15.59 4.69 9.48
C PHE A 386 -14.71 5.48 10.45
N ALA A 387 -13.76 6.28 9.96
CA ALA A 387 -12.93 7.18 10.73
C ALA A 387 -13.71 8.24 11.50
N ALA A 388 -14.88 8.68 11.01
CA ALA A 388 -15.71 9.64 11.73
C ALA A 388 -16.39 9.03 12.96
N GLN A 389 -16.79 7.76 12.92
CA GLN A 389 -17.66 7.15 13.92
C GLN A 389 -17.01 6.04 14.78
N ALA A 390 -16.04 5.32 14.23
CA ALA A 390 -15.27 4.29 14.95
C ALA A 390 -14.16 4.93 15.79
N ARG A 391 -13.86 4.36 16.96
CA ARG A 391 -12.89 4.90 17.92
C ARG A 391 -12.19 3.78 18.70
N GLY A 392 -10.99 4.10 19.19
CA GLY A 392 -10.23 3.29 20.14
C GLY A 392 -9.14 2.43 19.50
N SER A 393 -8.51 1.61 20.35
CA SER A 393 -7.32 0.81 20.06
C SER A 393 -7.43 -0.12 18.85
N LEU A 394 -8.63 -0.64 18.57
CA LEU A 394 -8.85 -1.64 17.51
C LEU A 394 -9.29 -1.02 16.18
N PHE A 395 -9.32 0.31 16.09
CA PHE A 395 -9.71 1.03 14.88
C PHE A 395 -8.95 0.54 13.63
N GLN A 396 -7.62 0.43 13.73
CA GLN A 396 -6.77 0.09 12.59
C GLN A 396 -7.09 -1.30 12.04
N LYS A 397 -7.21 -2.30 12.93
CA LYS A 397 -7.58 -3.69 12.58
C LYS A 397 -8.90 -3.74 11.80
N TYR A 398 -9.93 -3.04 12.28
CA TYR A 398 -11.23 -3.03 11.62
C TYR A 398 -11.26 -2.15 10.36
N SER A 399 -10.39 -1.14 10.25
CA SER A 399 -10.22 -0.36 9.01
C SER A 399 -9.63 -1.23 7.89
N GLU A 400 -8.65 -2.08 8.19
CA GLU A 400 -8.07 -3.04 7.25
C GLU A 400 -9.09 -4.11 6.85
N GLN A 401 -9.90 -4.57 7.81
CA GLN A 401 -11.02 -5.45 7.52
C GLN A 401 -12.01 -4.79 6.54
N LEU A 402 -12.38 -3.51 6.74
CA LEU A 402 -13.27 -2.80 5.83
C LEU A 402 -12.70 -2.71 4.40
N ILE A 403 -11.39 -2.41 4.28
CA ILE A 403 -10.70 -2.39 2.98
C ILE A 403 -10.80 -3.76 2.30
N THR A 404 -10.52 -4.82 3.06
CA THR A 404 -10.51 -6.20 2.56
C THR A 404 -11.90 -6.62 2.08
N GLU A 405 -12.95 -6.32 2.85
CA GLU A 405 -14.33 -6.65 2.47
C GLU A 405 -14.81 -5.82 1.26
N CYS A 406 -14.44 -4.53 1.15
CA CYS A 406 -14.76 -3.71 -0.02
C CYS A 406 -14.03 -4.20 -1.28
N GLN A 407 -12.76 -4.60 -1.14
CA GLN A 407 -11.97 -5.18 -2.24
C GLN A 407 -12.60 -6.49 -2.72
N ALA A 408 -12.92 -7.40 -1.81
CA ALA A 408 -13.57 -8.67 -2.15
C ALA A 408 -14.94 -8.45 -2.84
N TYR A 409 -15.70 -7.44 -2.41
CA TYR A 409 -16.96 -7.08 -3.05
C TYR A 409 -16.78 -6.56 -4.48
N TRP A 410 -15.71 -5.81 -4.75
CA TRP A 410 -15.42 -5.34 -6.11
C TRP A 410 -14.90 -6.48 -7.00
N GLU A 411 -14.05 -7.34 -6.46
CA GLU A 411 -13.50 -8.51 -7.14
C GLU A 411 -14.52 -9.62 -7.39
N SER A 412 -15.69 -9.57 -6.75
CA SER A 412 -16.79 -10.53 -6.96
C SER A 412 -17.54 -10.30 -8.29
N GLY A 413 -16.80 -10.23 -9.40
CA GLY A 413 -17.34 -10.10 -10.75
C GLY A 413 -17.88 -8.70 -11.11
N ARG A 414 -17.58 -7.67 -10.32
CA ARG A 414 -18.06 -6.29 -10.55
C ARG A 414 -17.01 -5.39 -11.24
N GLN A 415 -15.93 -5.98 -11.72
CA GLN A 415 -14.84 -5.24 -12.36
C GLN A 415 -15.16 -4.99 -13.84
N LEU A 416 -14.90 -3.77 -14.32
CA LEU A 416 -14.85 -3.48 -15.76
C LEU A 416 -13.48 -3.82 -16.35
N CYS A 417 -13.45 -4.12 -17.64
CA CYS A 417 -12.22 -4.25 -18.40
C CYS A 417 -11.63 -2.86 -18.66
N GLU A 418 -10.43 -2.58 -18.16
CA GLU A 418 -9.80 -1.25 -18.29
C GLU A 418 -8.80 -1.19 -19.45
N VAL A 419 -8.78 -2.20 -20.33
CA VAL A 419 -7.89 -2.21 -21.49
C VAL A 419 -8.29 -1.10 -22.46
N ALA A 420 -7.32 -0.26 -22.82
CA ALA A 420 -7.54 0.80 -23.79
C ALA A 420 -7.42 0.28 -25.23
N SER A 421 -8.25 0.80 -26.12
CA SER A 421 -8.13 0.64 -27.56
C SER A 421 -6.87 1.34 -28.08
N LEU A 422 -6.52 1.09 -29.34
CA LEU A 422 -5.37 1.75 -29.98
C LEU A 422 -5.59 3.26 -30.20
N THR A 423 -6.83 3.74 -30.03
CA THR A 423 -7.16 5.17 -30.02
C THR A 423 -7.31 5.75 -28.61
N GLY A 424 -7.12 4.94 -27.55
CA GLY A 424 -7.07 5.37 -26.17
C GLY A 424 -8.38 5.25 -25.38
N ASN A 425 -9.43 4.64 -25.93
CA ASN A 425 -10.71 4.48 -25.24
C ASN A 425 -10.76 3.15 -24.45
N PRO A 426 -11.15 3.16 -23.16
CA PRO A 426 -11.22 1.94 -22.37
C PRO A 426 -12.37 1.03 -22.83
N CYS A 427 -12.18 -0.27 -22.63
CA CYS A 427 -13.23 -1.26 -22.84
C CYS A 427 -14.42 -1.01 -21.88
N THR A 428 -15.64 -1.23 -22.37
CA THR A 428 -16.87 -1.07 -21.57
C THR A 428 -17.45 -2.40 -21.10
N LEU A 429 -16.78 -3.52 -21.40
CA LEU A 429 -17.23 -4.86 -21.03
C LEU A 429 -16.78 -5.23 -19.60
N PRO A 430 -17.44 -6.20 -18.95
CA PRO A 430 -16.96 -6.79 -17.71
C PRO A 430 -15.53 -7.32 -17.88
N LYS A 431 -14.72 -7.34 -16.81
CA LYS A 431 -13.34 -7.81 -16.88
C LYS A 431 -13.26 -9.21 -17.48
N HIS A 432 -12.53 -9.32 -18.59
CA HIS A 432 -12.37 -10.55 -19.34
C HIS A 432 -10.89 -10.75 -19.69
N SER A 433 -10.43 -12.01 -19.65
CA SER A 433 -9.05 -12.38 -20.06
C SER A 433 -8.99 -12.87 -21.51
N ARG A 434 -10.12 -13.33 -22.04
CA ARG A 434 -10.27 -13.88 -23.39
C ARG A 434 -11.60 -13.36 -23.95
N GLY A 435 -11.56 -12.71 -25.10
CA GLY A 435 -12.73 -12.09 -25.72
C GLY A 435 -12.35 -10.81 -26.46
N GLU A 436 -13.20 -10.38 -27.38
CA GLU A 436 -13.00 -9.14 -28.12
C GLU A 436 -13.37 -7.94 -27.24
N HIS A 437 -12.46 -6.97 -27.17
CA HIS A 437 -12.70 -5.73 -26.46
C HIS A 437 -13.62 -4.80 -27.26
N CYS A 438 -14.39 -3.97 -26.56
CA CYS A 438 -15.26 -2.99 -27.17
C CYS A 438 -15.29 -1.72 -26.33
N SER A 439 -14.94 -0.57 -26.93
CA SER A 439 -15.04 0.74 -26.29
C SER A 439 -16.41 1.41 -26.50
N GLY A 440 -17.25 0.84 -27.36
CA GLY A 440 -18.52 1.44 -27.81
C GLY A 440 -18.36 2.61 -28.78
N VAL A 441 -17.13 3.09 -29.03
CA VAL A 441 -16.86 4.20 -29.96
C VAL A 441 -16.92 3.70 -31.40
N ARG A 442 -17.57 4.49 -32.26
CA ARG A 442 -17.66 4.22 -33.70
C ARG A 442 -17.18 5.41 -34.51
N TYR A 443 -16.37 5.11 -35.53
CA TYR A 443 -15.85 6.05 -36.51
C TYR A 443 -16.49 5.81 -37.87
N VAL A 444 -16.24 6.70 -38.83
CA VAL A 444 -16.54 6.47 -40.26
C VAL A 444 -15.22 6.42 -41.01
N ALA A 445 -15.02 5.34 -41.77
CA ALA A 445 -13.82 5.15 -42.57
C ALA A 445 -14.15 4.65 -43.97
N SER A 446 -13.29 4.98 -44.94
CA SER A 446 -13.47 4.66 -46.35
C SER A 446 -12.63 3.43 -46.74
N CYS A 447 -13.03 2.69 -47.78
CA CYS A 447 -12.32 1.51 -48.27
C CYS A 447 -10.96 1.85 -48.92
N ASP A 448 -10.19 0.85 -49.33
CA ASP A 448 -8.86 1.05 -49.94
C ASP A 448 -8.89 2.03 -51.13
N CYS A 449 -9.86 1.91 -52.03
CA CYS A 449 -10.00 2.83 -53.18
C CYS A 449 -10.72 4.15 -52.86
N GLY A 450 -11.27 4.29 -51.65
CA GLY A 450 -12.05 5.45 -51.23
C GLY A 450 -13.38 5.62 -51.96
N ARG A 451 -13.99 4.55 -52.50
CA ARG A 451 -15.31 4.61 -53.16
C ARG A 451 -16.50 4.28 -52.27
N LYS A 452 -16.26 3.69 -51.09
CA LYS A 452 -17.30 3.31 -50.12
C LYS A 452 -16.89 3.71 -48.71
N GLN A 453 -17.83 4.27 -47.94
CA GLN A 453 -17.66 4.58 -46.52
C GLN A 453 -18.50 3.62 -45.68
N CYS A 454 -17.99 3.25 -44.51
CA CYS A 454 -18.71 2.39 -43.56
C CYS A 454 -18.40 2.82 -42.13
N SER A 455 -19.27 2.40 -41.20
CA SER A 455 -18.99 2.51 -39.77
C SER A 455 -17.85 1.57 -39.39
N ARG A 456 -16.90 2.08 -38.63
CA ARG A 456 -15.71 1.39 -38.16
C ARG A 456 -15.69 1.37 -36.64
N GLU A 457 -15.47 0.21 -36.06
CA GLU A 457 -15.29 0.06 -34.62
C GLU A 457 -13.88 0.47 -34.20
N ASP A 458 -13.75 0.90 -32.94
CA ASP A 458 -12.48 1.30 -32.37
C ASP A 458 -11.54 0.09 -32.19
N PRO A 459 -10.40 0.04 -32.91
CA PRO A 459 -9.60 -1.17 -32.96
C PRO A 459 -8.76 -1.37 -31.70
N TYR A 460 -8.62 -2.62 -31.27
CA TYR A 460 -7.73 -3.04 -30.18
C TYR A 460 -6.45 -3.72 -30.70
N THR A 461 -6.44 -4.16 -31.96
CA THR A 461 -5.26 -4.76 -32.59
C THR A 461 -4.91 -4.10 -33.93
N ALA A 462 -3.63 -4.15 -34.31
CA ALA A 462 -3.17 -3.60 -35.59
C ALA A 462 -3.82 -4.31 -36.78
N GLN A 463 -4.16 -5.60 -36.64
CA GLN A 463 -4.85 -6.37 -37.67
C GLN A 463 -6.29 -5.88 -37.88
N GLN A 464 -7.06 -5.70 -36.80
CA GLN A 464 -8.39 -5.08 -36.84
C GLN A 464 -8.30 -3.69 -37.50
N ALA A 465 -7.27 -2.93 -37.13
CA ALA A 465 -7.09 -1.57 -37.60
C ALA A 465 -6.75 -1.50 -39.10
N ASN A 466 -5.80 -2.31 -39.58
CA ASN A 466 -5.19 -2.11 -40.89
C ASN A 466 -5.60 -3.15 -41.93
N TYR A 467 -6.24 -4.25 -41.55
CA TYR A 467 -6.51 -5.37 -42.44
C TYR A 467 -7.98 -5.79 -42.40
N ASP A 468 -8.49 -6.28 -41.26
CA ASP A 468 -9.80 -6.95 -41.20
C ASP A 468 -10.94 -6.02 -41.65
N PHE A 469 -10.95 -4.76 -41.18
CA PHE A 469 -11.93 -3.75 -41.59
C PHE A 469 -11.96 -3.56 -43.10
N TYR A 470 -10.79 -3.42 -43.73
CA TYR A 470 -10.68 -3.16 -45.17
C TYR A 470 -11.02 -4.40 -45.99
N GLN A 471 -10.65 -5.59 -45.51
CA GLN A 471 -11.03 -6.85 -46.14
C GLN A 471 -12.54 -7.06 -46.15
N MET A 472 -13.21 -6.84 -45.02
CA MET A 472 -14.67 -6.90 -44.95
C MET A 472 -15.31 -5.89 -45.90
N LEU A 473 -14.87 -4.64 -45.85
CA LEU A 473 -15.42 -3.58 -46.69
C LEU A 473 -15.15 -3.79 -48.19
N SER A 474 -14.06 -4.47 -48.54
CA SER A 474 -13.73 -4.82 -49.94
C SER A 474 -14.71 -5.80 -50.57
N LYS A 475 -15.40 -6.63 -49.77
CA LYS A 475 -16.45 -7.55 -50.28
C LYS A 475 -17.68 -6.80 -50.75
N GLU A 476 -17.93 -5.63 -50.18
CA GLU A 476 -19.10 -4.79 -50.50
C GLU A 476 -18.76 -3.59 -51.41
N CYS A 477 -17.52 -3.50 -51.88
CA CYS A 477 -17.03 -2.42 -52.74
C CYS A 477 -16.32 -3.03 -53.96
N VAL A 478 -16.43 -2.37 -55.11
CA VAL A 478 -15.77 -2.84 -56.36
C VAL A 478 -14.23 -2.91 -56.28
N CYS A 479 -13.60 -2.39 -55.21
CA CYS A 479 -12.15 -2.53 -55.02
C CYS A 479 -11.69 -3.96 -54.75
N GLY A 480 -12.58 -4.85 -54.31
CA GLY A 480 -12.24 -6.26 -54.12
C GLY A 480 -11.72 -6.92 -55.41
N THR A 481 -12.21 -6.47 -56.58
CA THR A 481 -11.91 -7.05 -57.90
C THR A 481 -10.91 -6.24 -58.72
N LEU A 482 -10.37 -5.15 -58.18
CA LEU A 482 -9.39 -4.33 -58.91
C LEU A 482 -8.00 -4.96 -58.90
N ASP A 483 -7.23 -4.68 -59.95
CA ASP A 483 -5.82 -5.07 -60.03
C ASP A 483 -5.03 -4.44 -58.87
N ARG A 484 -4.18 -5.25 -58.25
CA ARG A 484 -3.43 -4.86 -57.05
C ARG A 484 -1.99 -5.30 -57.13
N ILE A 485 -1.11 -4.49 -56.55
CA ILE A 485 0.26 -4.90 -56.25
C ILE A 485 0.25 -5.46 -54.83
N ASN A 486 0.52 -6.76 -54.70
CA ASN A 486 0.58 -7.42 -53.40
C ASN A 486 1.95 -7.19 -52.76
N PHE A 487 1.94 -6.69 -51.52
CA PHE A 487 3.16 -6.57 -50.73
C PHE A 487 3.49 -7.93 -50.10
N PRO A 488 4.79 -8.31 -50.02
CA PRO A 488 5.19 -9.58 -49.41
C PRO A 488 4.71 -9.69 -47.96
N VAL A 489 4.06 -10.81 -47.65
CA VAL A 489 3.64 -11.20 -46.30
C VAL A 489 4.28 -12.54 -45.94
N PHE A 490 4.36 -12.83 -44.65
CA PHE A 490 4.88 -14.09 -44.16
C PHE A 490 3.99 -15.26 -44.59
N GLU A 491 4.59 -16.22 -45.28
CA GLU A 491 3.95 -17.47 -45.69
C GLU A 491 4.58 -18.65 -44.92
N PRO A 492 3.86 -19.26 -43.97
CA PRO A 492 4.41 -20.33 -43.17
C PRO A 492 4.62 -21.61 -44.00
N SER A 493 5.80 -22.20 -43.94
CA SER A 493 6.08 -23.51 -44.54
C SER A 493 5.59 -24.68 -43.66
N THR A 494 5.29 -24.41 -42.38
CA THR A 494 4.92 -25.39 -41.35
C THR A 494 3.73 -24.90 -40.53
N LYS A 495 3.00 -25.82 -39.88
CA LYS A 495 1.89 -25.44 -38.97
C LYS A 495 2.39 -24.75 -37.69
N GLU A 496 3.64 -25.00 -37.31
CA GLU A 496 4.30 -24.38 -36.17
C GLU A 496 5.19 -23.25 -36.68
N PHE A 497 4.81 -22.02 -36.36
CA PHE A 497 5.56 -20.79 -36.62
C PHE A 497 5.32 -19.80 -35.48
N LYS A 498 6.27 -18.88 -35.25
CA LYS A 498 6.22 -17.95 -34.10
C LYS A 498 6.66 -16.54 -34.50
N ALA A 499 6.40 -15.56 -33.64
CA ALA A 499 6.95 -14.22 -33.82
C ALA A 499 8.47 -14.23 -33.62
N ALA A 500 9.22 -13.50 -34.44
CA ALA A 500 10.65 -13.31 -34.27
C ALA A 500 10.95 -12.44 -33.04
N THR A 501 12.00 -12.79 -32.28
CA THR A 501 12.52 -11.96 -31.18
C THR A 501 13.57 -11.01 -31.74
N LEU A 502 13.28 -9.71 -31.75
CA LEU A 502 14.20 -8.67 -32.24
C LEU A 502 15.05 -8.15 -31.06
N ALA A 503 16.36 -8.46 -31.03
CA ALA A 503 17.30 -7.94 -30.04
C ALA A 503 17.93 -6.62 -30.51
N GLU A 504 18.21 -5.70 -29.58
CA GLU A 504 18.80 -4.39 -29.84
C GLU A 504 20.24 -4.53 -30.35
N SER A 505 20.52 -3.98 -31.53
CA SER A 505 21.89 -3.74 -31.99
C SER A 505 22.20 -2.26 -31.81
N GLU A 506 22.65 -1.90 -30.60
CA GLU A 506 23.42 -0.67 -30.40
C GLU A 506 24.90 -0.93 -30.72
N GLU A 507 25.53 0.11 -31.25
CA GLU A 507 26.86 0.19 -31.84
C GLU A 507 27.98 -0.29 -30.90
N HIS A 508 28.84 -1.20 -31.37
CA HIS A 508 30.29 -1.17 -31.16
C HIS A 508 30.95 -2.28 -31.99
N LEU A 509 31.26 -1.98 -33.26
CA LEU A 509 32.29 -2.72 -34.01
C LEU A 509 33.65 -2.22 -33.54
N SER A 510 34.13 -2.69 -32.39
CA SER A 510 35.56 -2.75 -32.12
C SER A 510 36.13 -3.94 -32.88
N VAL A 511 36.85 -3.62 -33.93
CA VAL A 511 37.73 -4.50 -34.68
C VAL A 511 38.69 -5.18 -33.71
N HIS A 512 38.46 -6.46 -33.38
CA HIS A 512 39.56 -7.36 -33.05
C HIS A 512 40.05 -7.95 -34.36
N SER A 513 41.11 -7.33 -34.87
CA SER A 513 42.00 -7.90 -35.85
C SER A 513 42.75 -9.07 -35.21
N GLU A 514 42.47 -10.29 -35.67
CA GLU A 514 43.45 -11.40 -35.72
C GLU A 514 42.78 -12.56 -36.47
N ASP A 515 42.86 -12.50 -37.80
CA ASP A 515 43.39 -13.59 -38.62
C ASP A 515 43.22 -13.25 -40.09
N ARG A 516 44.29 -12.68 -40.66
CA ARG A 516 44.42 -12.45 -42.09
C ARG A 516 45.35 -13.50 -42.66
N SER A 517 44.81 -14.66 -43.00
CA SER A 517 45.45 -15.56 -43.94
C SER A 517 44.47 -16.14 -44.94
N GLN A 518 44.62 -15.65 -46.18
CA GLN A 518 44.28 -16.28 -47.45
C GLN A 518 42.80 -16.29 -47.87
N LEU A 519 42.44 -15.42 -48.82
CA LEU A 519 41.89 -15.77 -50.15
C LEU A 519 41.55 -14.50 -50.96
N THR A 520 41.58 -14.65 -52.28
CA THR A 520 41.66 -13.67 -53.38
C THR A 520 40.41 -12.78 -53.62
N PRO A 521 40.55 -11.59 -54.25
CA PRO A 521 39.42 -10.70 -54.54
C PRO A 521 38.69 -11.11 -55.84
N GLY A 522 37.45 -11.56 -55.72
CA GLY A 522 36.56 -11.77 -56.86
C GLY A 522 35.19 -12.27 -56.41
N MET A 523 34.13 -11.53 -56.80
CA MET A 523 32.70 -11.84 -56.65
C MET A 523 32.03 -11.45 -55.31
N GLU A 524 31.79 -10.15 -55.11
CA GLU A 524 30.62 -9.71 -54.34
C GLU A 524 29.37 -9.81 -55.24
N LYS A 525 28.77 -11.00 -55.29
CA LYS A 525 27.32 -11.11 -55.52
C LYS A 525 26.67 -11.11 -54.14
N SER A 526 25.96 -10.04 -53.82
CA SER A 526 25.14 -9.93 -52.61
C SER A 526 24.25 -11.17 -52.48
N LEU A 527 24.49 -11.98 -51.45
CA LEU A 527 23.64 -13.11 -51.09
C LEU A 527 22.32 -12.54 -50.57
N VAL A 528 21.29 -12.48 -51.44
CA VAL A 528 19.92 -12.14 -51.05
C VAL A 528 19.44 -13.21 -50.06
N ARG A 529 19.30 -12.83 -48.79
CA ARG A 529 18.80 -13.72 -47.73
C ARG A 529 17.34 -14.04 -48.01
N GLN A 530 16.99 -15.32 -48.12
CA GLN A 530 15.61 -15.73 -48.38
C GLN A 530 14.69 -15.36 -47.21
N PRO A 531 13.41 -15.03 -47.47
CA PRO A 531 12.43 -14.77 -46.43
C PRO A 531 12.28 -15.96 -45.46
N SER A 532 12.12 -15.65 -44.17
CA SER A 532 11.85 -16.65 -43.13
C SER A 532 10.48 -17.29 -43.35
N THR A 533 10.41 -18.62 -43.21
CA THR A 533 9.17 -19.39 -43.34
C THR A 533 8.69 -19.99 -42.02
N THR A 534 9.42 -19.77 -40.92
CA THR A 534 9.13 -20.26 -39.57
C THR A 534 8.96 -19.15 -38.53
N GLU A 535 9.46 -17.95 -38.82
CA GLU A 535 9.33 -16.77 -37.95
C GLU A 535 8.79 -15.56 -38.71
N TYR A 536 7.77 -14.89 -38.15
CA TYR A 536 7.17 -13.68 -38.73
C TYR A 536 7.58 -12.41 -37.98
N LEU A 537 7.51 -11.27 -38.67
CA LEU A 537 7.70 -9.94 -38.08
C LEU A 537 6.45 -9.56 -37.26
N PRO A 538 6.56 -9.36 -35.92
CA PRO A 538 5.39 -9.10 -35.07
C PRO A 538 4.68 -7.76 -35.33
N GLY A 539 5.39 -6.80 -35.94
CA GLY A 539 4.86 -5.49 -36.33
C GLY A 539 4.87 -5.28 -37.85
N MET A 540 4.69 -4.03 -38.26
CA MET A 540 4.82 -3.62 -39.65
C MET A 540 6.29 -3.50 -40.07
N LEU A 541 6.53 -3.57 -41.37
CA LEU A 541 7.85 -3.40 -41.96
C LEU A 541 8.40 -1.98 -41.76
N THR A 542 9.66 -1.89 -41.36
CA THR A 542 10.40 -0.63 -41.15
C THR A 542 11.75 -0.67 -41.88
N LEU A 543 12.38 0.49 -42.07
CA LEU A 543 13.75 0.56 -42.62
C LEU A 543 14.80 -0.18 -41.76
N SER A 544 14.52 -0.38 -40.47
CA SER A 544 15.37 -1.10 -39.52
C SER A 544 14.98 -2.57 -39.35
N SER A 545 13.98 -3.06 -40.09
CA SER A 545 13.55 -4.46 -39.97
C SER A 545 14.60 -5.42 -40.53
N PRO A 546 14.87 -6.56 -39.88
CA PRO A 546 15.85 -7.53 -40.38
C PRO A 546 15.49 -8.05 -41.78
N PRO A 547 16.45 -8.19 -42.71
CA PRO A 547 16.20 -8.74 -44.03
C PRO A 547 15.59 -10.14 -43.96
N GLY A 548 14.49 -10.35 -44.69
CA GLY A 548 13.79 -11.63 -44.80
C GLY A 548 12.68 -11.87 -43.77
N LEU A 549 12.47 -11.00 -42.77
CA LEU A 549 11.30 -11.10 -41.88
C LEU A 549 10.13 -10.28 -42.42
N LEU A 550 8.98 -10.92 -42.60
CA LEU A 550 7.78 -10.32 -43.18
C LEU A 550 6.60 -10.32 -42.18
N PRO A 551 5.67 -9.34 -42.25
CA PRO A 551 4.48 -9.32 -41.43
C PRO A 551 3.46 -10.38 -41.88
N THR A 552 2.56 -10.80 -40.99
CA THR A 552 1.52 -11.80 -41.31
C THR A 552 0.39 -11.27 -42.20
N PHE A 553 0.26 -9.95 -42.30
CA PHE A 553 -0.70 -9.28 -43.19
C PHE A 553 -0.13 -7.95 -43.69
N SER A 554 -0.59 -7.51 -44.86
CA SER A 554 -0.23 -6.20 -45.38
C SER A 554 -1.07 -5.11 -44.73
N SER A 555 -0.43 -4.15 -44.09
CA SER A 555 -1.08 -2.92 -43.60
C SER A 555 -1.25 -1.85 -44.69
N TRP A 556 -0.66 -2.07 -45.86
CA TRP A 556 -0.70 -1.18 -47.03
C TRP A 556 -1.52 -1.82 -48.15
N SER A 557 -2.14 -1.01 -49.00
CA SER A 557 -2.89 -1.49 -50.17
C SER A 557 -2.62 -0.59 -51.36
N LEU A 558 -2.25 -1.16 -52.52
CA LEU A 558 -1.99 -0.41 -53.74
C LEU A 558 -2.83 -0.99 -54.88
N LEU A 559 -3.81 -0.19 -55.34
CA LEU A 559 -4.84 -0.60 -56.29
C LEU A 559 -4.79 0.23 -57.56
N CYS A 560 -4.98 -0.43 -58.70
CA CYS A 560 -5.26 0.24 -59.97
C CYS A 560 -6.76 0.47 -60.10
N LEU A 561 -7.20 1.73 -60.12
CA LEU A 561 -8.60 2.10 -60.33
C LEU A 561 -9.06 1.89 -61.77
N GLY A 562 -8.12 1.83 -62.71
CA GLY A 562 -8.35 1.68 -64.16
C GLY A 562 -7.54 2.68 -64.99
N PRO A 563 -7.99 2.98 -66.23
CA PRO A 563 -7.29 3.89 -67.13
C PRO A 563 -7.15 5.31 -66.57
N SER A 564 -6.07 6.00 -66.95
CA SER A 564 -5.79 7.40 -66.58
C SER A 564 -6.92 8.37 -66.93
N SER A 565 -7.75 8.04 -67.93
CA SER A 565 -8.93 8.83 -68.34
C SER A 565 -10.06 8.85 -67.31
N LEU A 566 -10.01 8.01 -66.26
CA LEU A 566 -10.94 8.07 -65.14
C LEU A 566 -10.81 9.37 -64.34
N TYR A 567 -9.65 10.04 -64.41
CA TYR A 567 -9.46 11.35 -63.81
C TYR A 567 -9.50 12.45 -64.87
N SER A 568 -10.31 13.48 -64.62
CA SER A 568 -10.36 14.70 -65.43
C SER A 568 -9.97 15.91 -64.59
N HIS A 569 -8.93 16.63 -64.99
CA HIS A 569 -8.44 17.81 -64.27
C HIS A 569 -9.45 18.97 -64.20
N ASN A 570 -10.44 19.01 -65.10
CA ASN A 570 -11.50 20.03 -65.08
C ASN A 570 -12.67 19.65 -64.15
N LEU A 571 -12.92 18.36 -63.95
CA LEU A 571 -14.06 17.86 -63.18
C LEU A 571 -13.68 17.39 -61.77
N GLY A 572 -12.42 17.05 -61.54
CA GLY A 572 -11.98 16.43 -60.28
C GLY A 572 -12.47 14.99 -60.13
N LEU A 573 -12.51 14.51 -58.90
CA LEU A 573 -13.07 13.20 -58.53
C LEU A 573 -14.58 13.34 -58.31
N SER A 574 -15.41 12.51 -58.95
CA SER A 574 -16.87 12.61 -58.79
C SER A 574 -17.31 12.17 -57.40
N GLU A 575 -18.23 12.92 -56.79
CA GLU A 575 -18.78 12.61 -55.47
C GLU A 575 -19.52 11.26 -55.45
N SER A 576 -20.19 10.90 -56.56
CA SER A 576 -20.89 9.62 -56.70
C SER A 576 -19.95 8.41 -56.66
N GLN A 577 -18.69 8.57 -57.08
CA GLN A 577 -17.69 7.50 -57.01
C GLN A 577 -16.80 7.63 -55.78
N HIS A 578 -16.53 8.84 -55.32
CA HIS A 578 -15.64 9.12 -54.20
C HIS A 578 -16.37 9.99 -53.15
N PRO A 579 -17.21 9.37 -52.31
CA PRO A 579 -18.00 10.11 -51.32
C PRO A 579 -17.15 10.67 -50.18
N GLY A 580 -17.67 11.70 -49.50
CA GLY A 580 -17.10 12.24 -48.26
C GLY A 580 -16.09 13.37 -48.45
N PHE A 581 -15.72 13.73 -49.69
CA PHE A 581 -14.87 14.90 -49.92
C PHE A 581 -15.55 16.20 -49.53
N LEU A 582 -14.84 17.07 -48.80
CA LEU A 582 -15.28 18.42 -48.54
C LEU A 582 -15.36 19.21 -49.87
N ASN A 583 -16.34 20.11 -49.95
CA ASN A 583 -16.57 20.93 -51.15
C ASN A 583 -15.28 21.54 -51.68
N ALA A 584 -15.05 21.38 -52.99
CA ALA A 584 -13.92 21.92 -53.74
C ALA A 584 -12.52 21.35 -53.37
N THR A 585 -12.43 20.23 -52.66
CA THR A 585 -11.14 19.62 -52.23
C THR A 585 -10.79 18.31 -52.95
N ASN A 586 -11.65 17.87 -53.87
CA ASN A 586 -11.63 16.59 -54.59
C ASN A 586 -10.82 16.62 -55.90
N TYR A 587 -9.70 17.34 -55.94
CA TYR A 587 -8.86 17.50 -57.13
C TYR A 587 -7.45 16.92 -56.90
N LEU A 588 -6.78 16.50 -57.97
CA LEU A 588 -5.37 16.12 -57.95
C LEU A 588 -4.52 17.28 -58.47
N LEU A 589 -3.28 17.37 -58.01
CA LEU A 589 -2.35 18.43 -58.37
C LEU A 589 -1.56 18.04 -59.63
N PRO A 590 -1.48 18.91 -60.65
CA PRO A 590 -0.59 18.70 -61.78
C PRO A 590 0.88 18.83 -61.36
N TRP A 591 1.69 17.86 -61.73
CA TRP A 591 3.13 17.84 -61.50
C TRP A 591 3.87 17.63 -62.82
N ASP A 592 4.53 18.70 -63.27
CA ASP A 592 5.36 18.69 -64.48
C ASP A 592 6.78 18.24 -64.10
N VAL A 593 7.21 17.07 -64.59
CA VAL A 593 8.52 16.49 -64.29
C VAL A 593 9.38 16.49 -65.54
N THR A 594 10.57 17.06 -65.44
CA THR A 594 11.56 17.03 -66.53
C THR A 594 12.44 15.80 -66.37
N VAL A 595 12.41 14.93 -67.37
CA VAL A 595 13.12 13.66 -67.40
C VAL A 595 14.27 13.74 -68.41
N THR A 596 15.46 13.37 -67.98
CA THR A 596 16.64 13.19 -68.85
C THR A 596 16.63 11.77 -69.43
N SER A 597 16.56 11.64 -70.75
CA SER A 597 16.72 10.35 -71.43
C SER A 597 18.20 10.06 -71.67
N LYS A 598 18.63 8.82 -71.44
CA LYS A 598 19.97 8.34 -71.83
C LYS A 598 20.06 7.99 -73.32
N SER A 599 18.91 7.87 -74.00
CA SER A 599 18.84 7.56 -75.42
C SER A 599 19.11 8.80 -76.28
N ARG A 600 19.95 8.69 -77.31
CA ARG A 600 20.25 9.75 -78.29
C ARG A 600 19.19 9.92 -79.38
N THR A 601 18.07 9.18 -79.33
CA THR A 601 16.98 9.36 -80.31
C THR A 601 16.07 10.51 -79.91
N SER A 602 16.07 11.59 -80.69
CA SER A 602 15.17 12.73 -80.48
C SER A 602 13.73 12.35 -80.83
N TRP A 603 12.81 12.52 -79.89
CA TRP A 603 11.38 12.41 -80.15
C TRP A 603 10.85 13.67 -80.87
N PRO A 604 9.95 13.54 -81.87
CA PRO A 604 9.45 14.68 -82.62
C PRO A 604 8.57 15.59 -81.76
N GLN A 605 8.91 16.88 -81.71
CA GLN A 605 8.10 17.89 -81.02
C GLN A 605 6.76 18.12 -81.74
N MET A 606 5.68 18.07 -80.97
CA MET A 606 4.33 18.31 -81.44
C MET A 606 3.92 19.77 -81.19
N GLY A 607 4.07 20.65 -82.20
CA GLY A 607 3.16 21.80 -82.42
C GLY A 607 3.68 23.25 -82.31
N LYS A 608 3.68 23.92 -83.49
CA LYS A 608 3.33 25.33 -83.82
C LYS A 608 4.43 26.43 -83.96
N HIS A 609 4.57 26.86 -85.23
CA HIS A 609 5.09 28.10 -85.86
C HIS A 609 6.54 28.60 -85.61
N PRO A 610 7.31 28.97 -86.66
CA PRO A 610 8.68 29.42 -86.52
C PRO A 610 8.75 30.94 -86.27
N VAL A 611 9.46 31.34 -85.21
CA VAL A 611 10.00 32.70 -85.11
C VAL A 611 11.49 32.63 -85.44
N ARG A 612 11.90 33.42 -86.45
CA ARG A 612 13.28 33.57 -86.90
C ARG A 612 14.19 34.04 -85.76
N GLY A 613 15.34 33.38 -85.60
CA GLY A 613 16.58 34.03 -85.16
C GLY A 613 17.26 33.44 -83.93
N ARG A 614 18.21 32.52 -84.15
CA ARG A 614 19.57 32.41 -83.57
C ARG A 614 20.00 30.94 -83.57
N ARG A 615 21.19 30.67 -84.13
CA ARG A 615 21.83 29.35 -84.06
C ARG A 615 22.05 28.96 -82.58
N PRO A 616 21.69 27.75 -82.12
CA PRO A 616 22.12 27.28 -80.81
C PRO A 616 23.56 26.76 -80.90
N ARG A 617 24.38 27.14 -79.90
CA ARG A 617 25.65 26.46 -79.59
C ARG A 617 25.33 24.99 -79.25
N MET A 618 26.08 24.06 -79.84
CA MET A 618 26.12 22.66 -79.40
C MET A 618 26.62 22.62 -77.95
N SER A 619 25.73 22.28 -77.02
CA SER A 619 26.08 21.85 -75.67
C SER A 619 25.74 20.36 -75.58
N GLY A 620 26.68 19.54 -75.10
CA GLY A 620 26.56 18.08 -74.98
C GLY A 620 25.61 17.63 -73.86
N SER A 621 24.43 18.25 -73.73
CA SER A 621 23.41 17.86 -72.75
C SER A 621 22.54 16.72 -73.28
N LEU A 622 22.34 15.68 -72.47
CA LEU A 622 21.39 14.59 -72.72
C LEU A 622 19.99 15.15 -73.05
N PRO A 623 19.23 14.54 -73.98
CA PRO A 623 17.90 15.02 -74.34
C PRO A 623 16.94 14.97 -73.13
N GLN A 624 16.28 16.10 -72.86
CA GLN A 624 15.29 16.26 -71.79
C GLN A 624 13.89 16.44 -72.37
N PHE A 625 12.88 15.83 -71.75
CA PHE A 625 11.48 16.07 -72.06
C PHE A 625 10.67 16.20 -70.76
N THR A 626 9.59 16.99 -70.79
CA THR A 626 8.72 17.21 -69.64
C THR A 626 7.45 16.38 -69.77
N VAL A 627 7.09 15.66 -68.71
CA VAL A 627 5.83 14.90 -68.60
C VAL A 627 4.96 15.44 -67.48
N LYS A 628 3.65 15.40 -67.68
CA LYS A 628 2.66 15.83 -66.68
C LYS A 628 2.04 14.61 -66.01
N VAL A 629 2.18 14.54 -64.69
CA VAL A 629 1.58 13.52 -63.82
C VAL A 629 0.58 14.22 -62.89
N PHE A 630 -0.49 13.54 -62.47
CA PHE A 630 -1.37 14.09 -61.43
C PHE A 630 -1.22 13.30 -60.14
N ILE A 631 -0.99 14.00 -59.03
CA ILE A 631 -0.75 13.41 -57.71
C ILE A 631 -1.63 14.03 -56.63
N GLY A 632 -1.95 13.27 -55.58
CA GLY A 632 -2.76 13.76 -54.45
C GLY A 632 -2.44 13.04 -53.15
N VAL A 633 -2.61 13.76 -52.04
CA VAL A 633 -2.42 13.29 -50.67
C VAL A 633 -3.72 13.53 -49.89
N GLU A 634 -4.44 12.45 -49.60
CA GLU A 634 -5.81 12.47 -49.10
C GLU A 634 -5.85 12.24 -47.59
N TYR A 635 -6.51 13.16 -46.88
CA TYR A 635 -6.73 13.10 -45.45
C TYR A 635 -8.18 12.71 -45.15
N GLU A 636 -8.38 11.93 -44.10
CA GLU A 636 -9.69 11.44 -43.65
C GLU A 636 -9.83 11.63 -42.14
N CYS A 637 -10.93 12.23 -41.69
CA CYS A 637 -11.20 12.45 -40.27
C CYS A 637 -12.15 11.37 -39.69
N PRO A 638 -12.28 11.22 -38.36
CA PRO A 638 -13.13 10.22 -37.71
C PRO A 638 -14.63 10.24 -38.09
N ARG A 639 -15.10 11.34 -38.70
CA ARG A 639 -16.48 11.49 -39.23
C ARG A 639 -16.62 11.12 -40.70
N GLY A 640 -15.55 10.68 -41.36
CA GLY A 640 -15.52 10.34 -42.77
C GLY A 640 -15.38 11.54 -43.71
N HIS A 641 -15.11 12.74 -43.21
CA HIS A 641 -14.79 13.88 -44.10
C HIS A 641 -13.40 13.70 -44.70
N ARG A 642 -13.29 13.93 -46.00
CA ARG A 642 -12.07 13.76 -46.79
C ARG A 642 -11.65 15.05 -47.47
N PHE A 643 -10.36 15.26 -47.64
CA PHE A 643 -9.85 16.42 -48.38
C PHE A 643 -8.39 16.19 -48.81
N MET A 644 -7.97 16.88 -49.87
CA MET A 644 -6.58 16.87 -50.34
C MET A 644 -5.80 18.06 -49.76
N LEU A 645 -4.51 17.88 -49.52
CA LEU A 645 -3.59 19.01 -49.28
C LEU A 645 -2.87 19.42 -50.58
N ALA A 646 -2.64 20.72 -50.74
CA ALA A 646 -1.84 21.33 -51.80
C ALA A 646 -0.36 21.56 -51.39
N ALA A 647 -0.10 21.63 -50.08
CA ALA A 647 1.22 21.76 -49.46
C ALA A 647 1.13 21.27 -47.99
N PRO A 648 2.24 21.08 -47.26
CA PRO A 648 2.23 20.60 -45.88
C PRO A 648 1.31 21.39 -44.92
N ASP A 649 1.09 22.68 -45.20
CA ASP A 649 0.33 23.62 -44.39
C ASP A 649 -0.99 24.08 -45.05
N LYS A 650 -1.31 23.60 -46.26
CA LYS A 650 -2.38 24.16 -47.10
C LYS A 650 -3.33 23.10 -47.64
N VAL A 651 -4.61 23.23 -47.31
CA VAL A 651 -5.71 22.46 -47.93
C VAL A 651 -5.93 22.87 -49.38
N LEU A 652 -6.05 21.90 -50.27
CA LEU A 652 -6.36 22.14 -51.68
C LEU A 652 -7.80 22.63 -51.83
N ARG A 653 -7.98 23.74 -52.55
CA ARG A 653 -9.28 24.27 -52.93
C ARG A 653 -9.26 24.69 -54.40
N ALA A 654 -10.14 24.12 -55.22
CA ALA A 654 -10.30 24.47 -56.63
C ALA A 654 -11.77 24.75 -56.95
N ALA A 655 -12.05 25.84 -57.67
CA ALA A 655 -13.42 26.15 -58.05
C ALA A 655 -13.94 25.10 -59.06
N PRO A 656 -15.22 24.67 -58.97
CA PRO A 656 -15.80 23.72 -59.92
C PRO A 656 -15.62 24.19 -61.37
N GLY A 657 -15.11 23.31 -62.24
CA GLY A 657 -14.84 23.62 -63.64
C GLY A 657 -13.60 24.49 -63.91
N SER A 658 -12.81 24.83 -62.88
CA SER A 658 -11.57 25.60 -63.03
C SER A 658 -10.32 24.70 -62.98
N ILE A 659 -9.24 25.17 -63.62
CA ILE A 659 -7.94 24.50 -63.56
C ILE A 659 -7.30 24.73 -62.19
N VAL A 660 -6.81 23.65 -61.57
CA VAL A 660 -6.04 23.70 -60.32
C VAL A 660 -4.78 24.56 -60.51
N LYS A 661 -4.67 25.65 -59.74
CA LYS A 661 -3.53 26.59 -59.82
C LYS A 661 -2.30 26.12 -59.06
N ASP A 662 -2.49 25.33 -58.01
CA ASP A 662 -1.41 24.76 -57.20
C ASP A 662 -0.70 23.62 -57.95
N THR A 663 0.62 23.54 -57.83
CA THR A 663 1.45 22.48 -58.43
C THR A 663 1.71 21.34 -57.46
N GLY A 664 1.79 20.11 -57.97
CA GLY A 664 2.14 18.92 -57.20
C GLY A 664 3.59 18.90 -56.70
N HIS A 665 4.45 19.79 -57.20
CA HIS A 665 5.86 19.85 -56.82
C HIS A 665 6.05 19.95 -55.29
N LYS A 666 5.22 20.73 -54.59
CA LYS A 666 5.32 20.91 -53.14
C LYS A 666 5.09 19.61 -52.37
N ILE A 667 4.08 18.83 -52.75
CA ILE A 667 3.76 17.56 -52.07
C ILE A 667 4.71 16.43 -52.48
N ALA A 668 5.42 16.56 -53.60
CA ALA A 668 6.43 15.60 -54.03
C ALA A 668 7.77 15.79 -53.29
N GLU A 669 8.19 17.05 -53.11
CA GLU A 669 9.52 17.38 -52.55
C GLU A 669 9.53 17.71 -51.04
N SER A 670 8.37 17.87 -50.41
CA SER A 670 8.28 18.21 -48.98
C SER A 670 7.76 17.03 -48.15
N ASP A 671 8.15 17.00 -46.87
CA ASP A 671 7.51 16.13 -45.90
C ASP A 671 6.06 16.57 -45.69
N MET A 672 5.12 15.63 -45.72
CA MET A 672 3.70 15.89 -45.49
C MET A 672 3.32 15.46 -44.07
N PRO A 673 2.52 16.23 -43.32
CA PRO A 673 2.13 15.85 -41.97
C PRO A 673 1.24 14.59 -42.02
N LEU A 674 1.44 13.63 -41.14
CA LEU A 674 0.57 12.44 -41.07
C LEU A 674 -0.82 12.81 -40.55
N TYR A 675 -0.91 13.85 -39.72
CA TYR A 675 -2.14 14.34 -39.10
C TYR A 675 -2.35 15.83 -39.40
N PHE A 676 -3.57 16.22 -39.76
CA PHE A 676 -3.91 17.59 -40.13
C PHE A 676 -5.29 18.00 -39.59
N PRO A 677 -5.50 19.23 -39.08
CA PRO A 677 -6.81 19.68 -38.62
C PRO A 677 -7.88 19.64 -39.72
N CYS A 678 -8.96 18.90 -39.50
CA CYS A 678 -10.05 18.77 -40.46
C CYS A 678 -10.81 20.10 -40.61
N PRO A 679 -11.00 20.62 -41.84
CA PRO A 679 -11.75 21.86 -42.09
C PRO A 679 -13.27 21.77 -41.88
N CYS A 680 -13.78 20.69 -41.29
CA CYS A 680 -15.19 20.54 -40.99
C CYS A 680 -15.64 21.56 -39.92
N ARG A 681 -16.88 22.05 -40.00
CA ARG A 681 -17.41 23.03 -39.05
C ARG A 681 -17.74 22.31 -37.72
N SER A 682 -16.82 22.36 -36.76
CA SER A 682 -17.02 21.90 -35.37
C SER A 682 -16.38 22.84 -34.36
N VAL A 683 -16.89 22.88 -33.12
CA VAL A 683 -16.41 23.75 -32.03
C VAL A 683 -14.93 23.51 -31.70
N LYS A 684 -14.47 22.26 -31.86
CA LYS A 684 -13.05 21.88 -31.89
C LYS A 684 -12.77 21.16 -33.20
N PRO A 685 -11.73 21.53 -33.98
CA PRO A 685 -11.40 20.83 -35.21
C PRO A 685 -10.97 19.41 -34.88
N LEU A 686 -11.57 18.43 -35.56
CA LEU A 686 -11.14 17.03 -35.47
C LEU A 686 -9.81 16.86 -36.20
N THR A 687 -8.93 16.00 -35.72
CA THR A 687 -7.73 15.61 -36.47
C THR A 687 -8.12 14.67 -37.61
N ALA A 688 -7.63 14.93 -38.82
CA ALA A 688 -7.70 14.02 -39.96
C ALA A 688 -6.33 13.37 -40.19
N GLN A 689 -6.32 12.09 -40.57
CA GLN A 689 -5.10 11.34 -40.86
C GLN A 689 -4.91 11.22 -42.38
N LEU A 690 -3.66 11.28 -42.84
CA LEU A 690 -3.32 10.97 -44.23
C LEU A 690 -3.57 9.47 -44.49
N MET A 691 -4.58 9.17 -45.30
CA MET A 691 -5.04 7.80 -45.52
C MET A 691 -4.79 7.31 -46.95
N ARG A 692 -4.67 8.16 -47.97
CA ARG A 692 -4.47 7.71 -49.37
C ARG A 692 -3.53 8.60 -50.17
N LEU A 693 -2.76 7.97 -51.05
CA LEU A 693 -1.95 8.62 -52.09
C LEU A 693 -2.53 8.29 -53.46
N HIS A 694 -2.67 9.30 -54.29
CA HIS A 694 -3.24 9.19 -55.63
C HIS A 694 -2.16 9.49 -56.67
N ILE A 695 -2.07 8.68 -57.72
CA ILE A 695 -1.19 8.94 -58.86
C ILE A 695 -1.87 8.55 -60.17
N VAL A 696 -1.93 9.48 -61.12
CA VAL A 696 -2.39 9.25 -62.49
C VAL A 696 -1.19 9.34 -63.41
N THR A 697 -0.80 8.20 -63.99
CA THR A 697 0.40 8.07 -64.82
C THR A 697 0.14 8.51 -66.27
N PRO A 698 1.12 9.12 -66.94
CA PRO A 698 0.96 9.63 -68.29
C PRO A 698 1.03 8.50 -69.34
N LYS A 699 0.68 8.84 -70.59
CA LYS A 699 0.92 7.97 -71.77
C LYS A 699 2.38 7.95 -72.25
N ALA A 700 3.20 8.88 -71.75
CA ALA A 700 4.60 8.99 -72.12
C ALA A 700 5.41 7.78 -71.60
N PRO A 701 6.50 7.37 -72.28
CA PRO A 701 7.32 6.23 -71.91
C PRO A 701 8.20 6.53 -70.68
N VAL A 702 7.57 6.65 -69.51
CA VAL A 702 8.22 6.89 -68.21
C VAL A 702 7.79 5.84 -67.18
N HIS A 703 8.66 5.52 -66.25
CA HIS A 703 8.31 4.79 -65.03
C HIS A 703 7.90 5.79 -63.95
N CYS A 704 6.69 5.62 -63.42
CA CYS A 704 6.26 6.32 -62.21
C CYS A 704 6.40 5.37 -61.02
N THR A 705 6.92 5.85 -59.90
CA THR A 705 7.10 5.03 -58.69
C THR A 705 6.48 5.66 -57.44
N LEU A 706 6.09 4.79 -56.50
CA LEU A 706 5.63 5.14 -55.16
C LEU A 706 6.56 4.53 -54.11
N TYR A 707 7.05 5.37 -53.20
CA TYR A 707 7.87 4.93 -52.06
C TYR A 707 7.51 5.69 -50.78
N PRO A 708 6.34 5.39 -50.19
CA PRO A 708 5.94 6.04 -48.95
C PRO A 708 6.82 5.58 -47.79
N ARG A 709 7.36 6.56 -47.08
CA ARG A 709 8.14 6.37 -45.86
C ARG A 709 7.50 7.18 -44.75
N VAL A 710 6.91 6.53 -43.76
CA VAL A 710 6.14 7.21 -42.71
C VAL A 710 6.87 7.11 -41.39
N GLN A 711 7.08 8.26 -40.75
CA GLN A 711 7.61 8.37 -39.41
C GLN A 711 6.49 8.85 -38.47
N PRO A 712 5.88 7.97 -37.66
CA PRO A 712 4.74 8.33 -36.82
C PRO A 712 5.07 9.22 -35.61
N ALA A 713 6.34 9.39 -35.24
CA ALA A 713 6.79 10.40 -34.29
C ALA A 713 8.28 10.72 -34.51
N ALA A 714 8.75 11.89 -34.10
CA ALA A 714 10.18 12.19 -34.11
C ALA A 714 10.97 11.09 -33.35
N GLY A 715 11.97 10.49 -34.01
CA GLY A 715 12.76 9.39 -33.44
C GLY A 715 12.13 8.00 -33.53
N SER A 716 10.88 7.87 -34.01
CA SER A 716 10.28 6.56 -34.25
C SER A 716 10.90 5.88 -35.49
N PRO A 717 10.77 4.54 -35.61
CA PRO A 717 11.08 3.83 -36.84
C PRO A 717 10.34 4.41 -38.05
N ILE A 718 10.94 4.25 -39.22
CA ILE A 718 10.36 4.68 -40.49
C ILE A 718 9.70 3.47 -41.14
N PHE A 719 8.38 3.51 -41.26
CA PHE A 719 7.55 2.47 -41.82
C PHE A 719 7.51 2.55 -43.34
N ILE A 720 7.59 1.38 -43.98
CA ILE A 720 7.65 1.22 -45.44
C ILE A 720 6.68 0.13 -45.90
N ALA A 721 6.27 0.20 -47.16
CA ALA A 721 5.39 -0.81 -47.76
C ALA A 721 6.16 -2.03 -48.31
N SER A 722 7.41 -1.84 -48.75
CA SER A 722 8.27 -2.91 -49.27
C SER A 722 9.73 -2.67 -48.92
N ALA A 723 10.48 -3.76 -48.68
CA ALA A 723 11.92 -3.74 -48.48
C ALA A 723 12.69 -3.60 -49.79
N ASP A 724 12.07 -3.97 -50.93
CA ASP A 724 12.69 -3.96 -52.26
C ASP A 724 12.81 -2.54 -52.87
N GLY A 725 12.35 -1.52 -52.14
CA GLY A 725 12.43 -0.12 -52.55
C GLY A 725 11.16 0.41 -53.24
N PRO A 726 11.28 1.43 -54.11
CA PRO A 726 10.15 2.07 -54.79
C PRO A 726 9.35 1.12 -55.68
N VAL A 727 8.02 1.17 -55.59
CA VAL A 727 7.12 0.35 -56.40
C VAL A 727 6.81 1.04 -57.72
N ILE A 728 7.09 0.38 -58.85
CA ILE A 728 6.76 0.87 -60.19
C ILE A 728 5.28 0.61 -60.48
N VAL A 729 4.56 1.65 -60.92
CA VAL A 729 3.17 1.55 -61.36
C VAL A 729 3.05 1.56 -62.89
N THR A 730 1.99 0.95 -63.41
CA THR A 730 1.76 0.86 -64.86
C THR A 730 1.45 2.23 -65.49
N GLN A 731 1.79 2.37 -66.76
CA GLN A 731 1.55 3.58 -67.54
C GLN A 731 0.07 3.77 -67.89
N SER A 732 -0.30 5.01 -68.22
CA SER A 732 -1.66 5.37 -68.64
C SER A 732 -2.77 4.93 -67.68
N ALA A 733 -2.50 4.84 -66.37
CA ALA A 733 -3.39 4.27 -65.36
C ALA A 733 -3.56 5.21 -64.16
N TYR A 734 -4.63 5.00 -63.39
CA TYR A 734 -4.89 5.69 -62.13
C TYR A 734 -4.72 4.71 -60.96
N TRP A 735 -3.73 4.96 -60.12
CA TRP A 735 -3.43 4.17 -58.93
C TRP A 735 -3.74 4.92 -57.63
N VAL A 736 -4.18 4.17 -56.62
CA VAL A 736 -4.39 4.66 -55.26
C VAL A 736 -3.71 3.74 -54.26
N MET A 737 -2.91 4.33 -53.37
CA MET A 737 -2.26 3.65 -52.27
C MET A 737 -2.90 4.04 -50.94
N ARG A 738 -3.50 3.09 -50.23
CA ARG A 738 -4.01 3.30 -48.87
C ARG A 738 -2.90 3.11 -47.85
N LEU A 739 -2.78 4.08 -46.94
CA LEU A 739 -1.84 4.07 -45.82
C LEU A 739 -2.44 3.36 -44.59
N PRO A 740 -1.60 2.76 -43.73
CA PRO A 740 -2.01 2.20 -42.44
C PRO A 740 -2.81 3.20 -41.59
N TYR A 741 -3.85 2.69 -40.91
CA TYR A 741 -4.62 3.50 -39.95
C TYR A 741 -3.87 3.59 -38.60
N VAL A 742 -3.29 2.49 -38.13
CA VAL A 742 -2.38 2.46 -36.98
C VAL A 742 -1.00 2.04 -37.44
N TYR A 743 0.04 2.74 -36.98
CA TYR A 743 1.42 2.32 -37.17
C TYR A 743 1.86 1.51 -35.95
N ALA A 744 2.27 0.26 -36.14
CA ALA A 744 2.66 -0.62 -35.05
C ALA A 744 3.98 -1.34 -35.36
N SER A 745 4.91 -1.25 -34.41
CA SER A 745 6.17 -2.00 -34.41
C SER A 745 6.10 -3.13 -33.40
N ASP A 746 7.19 -3.90 -33.29
CA ASP A 746 7.43 -4.85 -32.20
C ASP A 746 7.40 -4.19 -30.81
N LYS A 747 7.80 -2.92 -30.70
CA LYS A 747 7.76 -2.14 -29.45
C LYS A 747 6.37 -1.62 -29.07
N GLY A 748 5.37 -1.79 -29.95
CA GLY A 748 4.00 -1.32 -29.74
C GLY A 748 3.49 -0.37 -30.84
N SER A 749 2.25 0.11 -30.65
CA SER A 749 1.54 1.02 -31.55
C SER A 749 1.82 2.49 -31.26
N TYR A 750 1.93 3.29 -32.31
CA TYR A 750 2.08 4.74 -32.21
C TYR A 750 0.72 5.44 -32.24
N THR A 751 0.50 6.34 -31.29
CA THR A 751 -0.70 7.20 -31.22
C THR A 751 -0.51 8.47 -32.03
N GLU A 752 -1.58 9.27 -32.16
CA GLU A 752 -1.55 10.57 -32.82
C GLU A 752 -0.44 11.47 -32.26
N ASN A 753 0.44 11.95 -33.14
CA ASN A 753 1.56 12.80 -32.77
C ASN A 753 1.74 13.92 -33.81
N ILE A 754 1.92 15.15 -33.34
CA ILE A 754 2.06 16.33 -34.21
C ILE A 754 3.35 16.31 -35.07
N THR A 755 4.37 15.57 -34.63
CA THR A 755 5.64 15.42 -35.37
C THR A 755 5.59 14.32 -36.42
N ALA A 756 4.46 13.60 -36.51
CA ALA A 756 4.27 12.51 -37.45
C ALA A 756 4.24 13.02 -38.90
N ARG A 757 4.96 12.33 -39.80
CA ARG A 757 5.16 12.78 -41.18
C ARG A 757 5.32 11.63 -42.16
N LEU A 758 4.80 11.84 -43.36
CA LEU A 758 5.19 11.14 -44.58
C LEU A 758 6.40 11.87 -45.16
N LEU A 759 7.54 11.20 -45.22
CA LEU A 759 8.80 11.79 -45.70
C LEU A 759 8.74 12.07 -47.20
N ALA A 760 9.39 13.15 -47.63
CA ALA A 760 9.48 13.60 -49.03
C ALA A 760 9.98 12.51 -50.00
N LYS A 761 9.86 12.79 -51.30
CA LYS A 761 10.26 11.89 -52.41
C LYS A 761 9.45 10.59 -52.46
N VAL A 762 8.16 10.69 -52.14
CA VAL A 762 7.21 9.58 -52.24
C VAL A 762 6.91 9.23 -53.68
N PHE A 763 6.83 10.24 -54.55
CA PHE A 763 6.59 10.10 -55.97
C PHE A 763 7.90 10.33 -56.73
N ALA A 764 8.20 9.48 -57.72
CA ALA A 764 9.29 9.73 -58.65
C ALA A 764 8.90 9.34 -60.08
N VAL A 765 9.53 9.99 -61.05
CA VAL A 765 9.34 9.72 -62.48
C VAL A 765 10.71 9.59 -63.14
N THR A 766 10.97 8.46 -63.78
CA THR A 766 12.22 8.18 -64.51
C THR A 766 11.93 7.78 -65.95
N ALA A 767 12.89 7.98 -66.85
CA ALA A 767 12.76 7.48 -68.23
C ALA A 767 12.73 5.95 -68.21
N ILE A 768 11.99 5.36 -69.16
CA ILE A 768 12.21 3.96 -69.53
C ILE A 768 13.49 3.93 -70.35
N ASP A 769 14.51 3.26 -69.84
CA ASP A 769 15.71 2.92 -70.61
C ASP A 769 15.36 1.61 -71.36
N ASP A 770 15.37 1.63 -72.69
CA ASP A 770 15.16 0.44 -73.56
C ASP A 770 16.29 -0.59 -73.42
#